data_AF-A0A7V8ZUX1-F1
#
_entry.id   AF-A0A7V8ZUX1-F1
#
_cell.length_a   1.000
_cell.length_b   1.000
_cell.length_c   1.000
_cell.angle_alpha   90.00
_cell.angle_beta   90.00
_cell.angle_gamma   90.00
#
_symmetry.space_group_name_H-M   'P 1'
#
loop_
_entity.id
_entity.type
_entity.pdbx_description
1 polymer ?
#
loop_
_entity_poly.entity_id
_entity_poly.type
_entity_poly.pdbx_seq_one_letter_code
_entity_poly.pdbx_strand_id
1 'polypeptide(L)'
;FLDGEVDHTRGAKGTYGEAYHYGEPYTVLGERYALDEDLQSESGFFYARLRHELYLNDQTRLSGTTSSAILAPAQRLDITGGAPRAFGPGAVIVSLRTEAARDRSFVAHFQAIPYSETVCFRPALLPKPRMSGTIPARISHPVVNPPYADLDFEGRYKVRFLFDRDTWQPGRESAWLRLARPYGGDTHGLHFPLQAGTEVAIAFEQGDPDRPYIAHALHDDRQPDPVTARNERRNVLRTPTNNKLRLDDTRGEEHIKLSTEHSGKSQLNLGHLVDAERKKRGEGFELRTDGWGAIRGGRGVFISADAQPRAQGQVLDMSEATGRLQQAADQLDSLSSDAQASQADPADVQAQLALLRQDLEQLKTSVLLLSAPQGIALTSGKHLQLAAQHNLMLNAGGEADLSVVKRLFVGVGQGLSLFVRKLGLKLIANQGPVIVQAQNDKLELMARHGLDISSTEDEIRIVAKKKITLNAGGSYITLDEGVIESGTLGDFVVRSANFEYVQGAASMKAAHPDYPRRLSKQPLRLRLPQTPNASGEGWAGMPYTLKADGVPVQQGVLDGSGQLMIDHQVVTRGYQLTLVNGVSYQLPVPTEYRNAEQAHLANRGLHNHPVQTNAEVNTPSAHTDNRALYAIQMDGPNHNKEETEQ
;
A
#
# COMPACT_ATOMS: atom_id res chain seq x y z
N PHE A 1 -17.42 -13.94 -40.78
CA PHE A 1 -18.59 -14.51 -41.48
C PHE A 1 -18.60 -13.98 -42.89
N LEU A 2 -18.89 -14.87 -43.83
CA LEU A 2 -18.80 -14.67 -45.27
C LEU A 2 -20.22 -14.33 -45.74
N ASP A 3 -20.42 -13.14 -46.30
CA ASP A 3 -21.67 -12.77 -46.97
C ASP A 3 -21.29 -12.04 -48.26
N GLY A 4 -21.74 -12.58 -49.38
CA GLY A 4 -21.34 -12.18 -50.72
C GLY A 4 -22.25 -12.85 -51.73
N GLU A 5 -23.19 -12.09 -52.26
CA GLU A 5 -24.20 -12.58 -53.20
C GLU A 5 -23.76 -12.27 -54.64
N VAL A 6 -23.86 -13.25 -55.53
CA VAL A 6 -23.50 -13.11 -56.95
C VAL A 6 -24.62 -13.63 -57.83
N ASP A 7 -25.26 -12.74 -58.58
CA ASP A 7 -26.24 -13.10 -59.61
C ASP A 7 -25.75 -12.68 -61.00
N HIS A 8 -25.17 -13.64 -61.74
CA HIS A 8 -24.78 -13.45 -63.14
C HIS A 8 -25.95 -13.60 -64.13
N THR A 9 -27.14 -13.97 -63.67
CA THR A 9 -28.34 -14.13 -64.51
C THR A 9 -29.14 -12.84 -64.68
N ARG A 10 -28.79 -11.78 -63.95
CA ARG A 10 -29.43 -10.45 -64.00
C ARG A 10 -30.96 -10.51 -63.77
N GLY A 11 -31.42 -11.29 -62.80
CA GLY A 11 -32.80 -11.22 -62.31
C GLY A 11 -33.87 -11.96 -63.12
N ALA A 12 -33.64 -13.23 -63.48
CA ALA A 12 -34.71 -14.09 -63.99
C ALA A 12 -35.79 -14.32 -62.92
N LYS A 13 -36.99 -13.74 -63.09
CA LYS A 13 -38.07 -13.71 -62.07
C LYS A 13 -38.71 -15.07 -61.71
N GLY A 14 -38.34 -16.17 -62.37
CA GLY A 14 -39.06 -17.45 -62.31
C GLY A 14 -38.36 -18.58 -61.55
N THR A 15 -37.11 -18.40 -61.13
CA THR A 15 -36.32 -19.42 -60.44
C THR A 15 -35.27 -18.73 -59.58
N TYR A 16 -35.44 -18.78 -58.25
CA TYR A 16 -34.45 -18.34 -57.28
C TYR A 16 -33.97 -19.56 -56.49
N GLY A 17 -32.69 -19.59 -56.16
CA GLY A 17 -32.08 -20.63 -55.33
C GLY A 17 -30.78 -20.10 -54.76
N GLU A 18 -30.56 -20.33 -53.47
CA GLU A 18 -29.33 -19.95 -52.77
C GLU A 18 -28.47 -21.19 -52.57
N ALA A 19 -27.18 -21.10 -52.94
CA ALA A 19 -26.20 -22.16 -52.71
C ALA A 19 -25.10 -21.61 -51.80
N TYR A 20 -25.09 -22.04 -50.54
CA TYR A 20 -24.06 -21.66 -49.57
C TYR A 20 -22.84 -22.58 -49.71
N HIS A 21 -21.70 -22.01 -50.04
CA HIS A 21 -20.45 -22.75 -50.15
C HIS A 21 -19.38 -22.20 -49.21
N TYR A 22 -18.98 -23.01 -48.23
CA TYR A 22 -17.79 -22.76 -47.42
C TYR A 22 -16.59 -23.42 -48.10
N GLY A 23 -15.62 -22.64 -48.60
CA GLY A 23 -14.63 -23.19 -49.54
C GLY A 23 -13.25 -22.57 -49.46
N GLU A 24 -12.97 -21.61 -50.32
CA GLU A 24 -11.62 -21.12 -50.57
C GLU A 24 -11.23 -20.01 -49.60
N PRO A 25 -10.00 -20.02 -49.06
CA PRO A 25 -9.48 -18.84 -48.37
C PRO A 25 -9.31 -17.70 -49.38
N TYR A 26 -9.69 -16.50 -48.96
CA TYR A 26 -9.44 -15.26 -49.68
C TYR A 26 -9.08 -14.19 -48.65
N THR A 27 -8.30 -13.19 -49.07
CA THR A 27 -7.84 -12.11 -48.20
C THR A 27 -8.78 -10.91 -48.21
N VAL A 28 -9.52 -10.71 -49.30
CA VAL A 28 -10.49 -9.62 -49.49
C VAL A 28 -11.74 -10.09 -50.22
N LEU A 29 -12.91 -9.55 -49.84
CA LEU A 29 -14.19 -9.98 -50.42
C LEU A 29 -14.28 -9.69 -51.92
N GLY A 30 -13.68 -8.59 -52.38
CA GLY A 30 -13.80 -8.09 -53.76
C GLY A 30 -15.09 -7.31 -54.00
N GLU A 31 -15.12 -6.52 -55.07
CA GLU A 31 -16.29 -5.71 -55.43
C GLU A 31 -17.25 -6.47 -56.36
N ARG A 32 -18.56 -6.47 -56.03
CA ARG A 32 -19.60 -7.21 -56.76
C ARG A 32 -19.78 -6.75 -58.21
N TYR A 33 -19.46 -5.49 -58.51
CA TYR A 33 -19.67 -4.87 -59.82
C TYR A 33 -18.38 -4.72 -60.63
N ALA A 34 -17.23 -5.15 -60.08
CA ALA A 34 -15.98 -5.13 -60.80
C ALA A 34 -16.03 -6.12 -61.97
N LEU A 35 -15.61 -5.66 -63.15
CA LEU A 35 -15.59 -6.42 -64.39
C LEU A 35 -14.19 -6.33 -65.01
N ASP A 36 -13.87 -7.33 -65.82
CA ASP A 36 -12.65 -7.37 -66.63
C ASP A 36 -11.37 -7.04 -65.84
N GLU A 37 -10.68 -5.95 -66.16
CA GLU A 37 -9.40 -5.55 -65.58
C GLU A 37 -9.51 -5.09 -64.12
N ASP A 38 -10.70 -4.64 -63.70
CA ASP A 38 -10.96 -4.19 -62.32
C ASP A 38 -11.25 -5.37 -61.37
N LEU A 39 -11.44 -6.58 -61.91
CA LEU A 39 -11.74 -7.76 -61.11
C LEU A 39 -10.50 -8.27 -60.38
N GLN A 40 -10.51 -8.14 -59.06
CA GLN A 40 -9.45 -8.69 -58.22
C GLN A 40 -9.48 -10.23 -58.20
N SER A 41 -8.40 -10.82 -58.71
CA SER A 41 -8.17 -12.27 -58.68
C SER A 41 -8.07 -12.79 -57.23
N GLU A 42 -8.53 -14.03 -57.02
CA GLU A 42 -8.53 -14.72 -55.71
C GLU A 42 -9.32 -14.03 -54.58
N SER A 43 -10.19 -13.07 -54.92
CA SER A 43 -11.17 -12.51 -54.00
C SER A 43 -12.33 -13.47 -53.73
N GLY A 44 -13.09 -13.22 -52.67
CA GLY A 44 -14.32 -13.97 -52.38
C GLY A 44 -15.31 -13.96 -53.56
N PHE A 45 -15.50 -12.79 -54.18
CA PHE A 45 -16.33 -12.61 -55.37
C PHE A 45 -15.78 -13.37 -56.58
N PHE A 46 -14.46 -13.36 -56.79
CA PHE A 46 -13.81 -14.12 -57.86
C PHE A 46 -14.17 -15.61 -57.77
N TYR A 47 -13.98 -16.24 -56.60
CA TYR A 47 -14.30 -17.65 -56.40
C TYR A 47 -15.81 -17.94 -56.49
N ALA A 48 -16.64 -17.05 -55.93
CA ALA A 48 -18.10 -17.17 -56.01
C ALA A 48 -18.60 -17.12 -57.46
N ARG A 49 -18.07 -16.20 -58.28
CA ARG A 49 -18.37 -16.12 -59.71
C ARG A 49 -18.00 -17.40 -60.44
N LEU A 50 -16.77 -17.90 -60.26
CA LEU A 50 -16.31 -19.11 -60.96
C LEU A 50 -17.21 -20.32 -60.64
N ARG A 51 -17.67 -20.45 -59.40
CA ARG A 51 -18.61 -21.50 -58.99
C ARG A 51 -20.01 -21.29 -59.58
N HIS A 52 -20.49 -20.06 -59.63
CA HIS A 52 -21.78 -19.75 -60.24
C HIS A 52 -21.76 -20.04 -61.75
N GLU A 53 -20.69 -19.67 -62.46
CA GLU A 53 -20.51 -20.03 -63.87
C GLU A 53 -20.49 -21.56 -64.07
N LEU A 54 -19.77 -22.30 -63.22
CA LEU A 54 -19.78 -23.77 -63.25
C LEU A 54 -21.20 -24.33 -63.06
N TYR A 55 -21.97 -23.78 -62.13
CA TYR A 55 -23.37 -24.17 -61.91
C TYR A 55 -24.24 -23.90 -63.16
N LEU A 56 -24.11 -22.71 -63.77
CA LEU A 56 -24.87 -22.34 -64.97
C LEU A 56 -24.53 -23.23 -66.17
N ASN A 57 -23.25 -23.63 -66.31
CA ASN A 57 -22.82 -24.53 -67.38
C ASN A 57 -23.49 -25.91 -67.31
N ASP A 58 -23.86 -26.36 -66.11
CA ASP A 58 -24.52 -27.65 -65.90
C ASP A 58 -26.04 -27.59 -66.01
N GLN A 59 -26.66 -26.40 -65.95
CA GLN A 59 -28.12 -26.26 -66.03
C GLN A 59 -28.69 -26.58 -67.41
N THR A 60 -28.03 -26.11 -68.47
CA THR A 60 -28.55 -26.23 -69.84
C THR A 60 -27.50 -26.85 -70.74
N ARG A 61 -27.80 -28.05 -71.25
CA ARG A 61 -26.92 -28.79 -72.17
C ARG A 61 -27.64 -29.18 -73.45
N LEU A 62 -26.93 -29.09 -74.56
CA LEU A 62 -27.34 -29.59 -75.86
C LEU A 62 -26.46 -30.80 -76.19
N SER A 63 -27.08 -31.93 -76.49
CA SER A 63 -26.39 -33.08 -77.06
C SER A 63 -26.83 -33.27 -78.51
N GLY A 64 -25.89 -33.61 -79.38
CA GLY A 64 -26.19 -33.90 -80.77
C GLY A 64 -25.27 -34.94 -81.36
N THR A 65 -25.70 -35.50 -82.48
CA THR A 65 -24.97 -36.49 -83.26
C THR A 65 -24.83 -35.96 -84.69
N THR A 66 -23.62 -36.01 -85.25
CA THR A 66 -23.33 -35.50 -86.59
C THR A 66 -22.32 -36.40 -87.30
N SER A 67 -22.29 -36.36 -88.63
CA SER A 67 -21.23 -36.94 -89.45
C SER A 67 -20.13 -35.94 -89.81
N SER A 68 -20.20 -34.71 -89.31
CA SER A 68 -19.23 -33.65 -89.58
C SER A 68 -17.91 -33.88 -88.83
N ALA A 69 -16.81 -34.04 -89.57
CA ALA A 69 -15.48 -34.27 -89.02
C ALA A 69 -14.74 -32.99 -88.61
N ILE A 70 -15.30 -31.80 -88.88
CA ILE A 70 -14.65 -30.51 -88.56
C ILE A 70 -14.96 -30.01 -87.15
N LEU A 71 -15.83 -30.72 -86.41
CA LEU A 71 -16.21 -30.31 -85.06
C LEU A 71 -15.11 -30.62 -84.04
N ALA A 72 -14.88 -29.69 -83.11
CA ALA A 72 -13.95 -29.81 -82.00
C ALA A 72 -14.49 -29.10 -80.75
N PRO A 73 -14.10 -29.54 -79.52
CA PRO A 73 -14.35 -28.75 -78.32
C PRO A 73 -13.85 -27.30 -78.45
N ALA A 74 -14.47 -26.39 -77.71
CA ALA A 74 -14.30 -24.94 -77.75
C ALA A 74 -14.78 -24.22 -79.03
N GLN A 75 -15.32 -24.93 -80.03
CA GLN A 75 -15.99 -24.28 -81.15
C GLN A 75 -17.40 -23.82 -80.80
N ARG A 76 -17.82 -22.67 -81.34
CA ARG A 76 -19.20 -22.19 -81.34
C ARG A 76 -19.94 -22.71 -82.57
N LEU A 77 -21.10 -23.30 -82.35
CA LEU A 77 -22.05 -23.76 -83.36
C LEU A 77 -23.22 -22.79 -83.45
N ASP A 78 -23.52 -22.33 -84.66
CA ASP A 78 -24.78 -21.66 -84.95
C ASP A 78 -25.79 -22.68 -85.48
N ILE A 79 -26.97 -22.77 -84.85
CA ILE A 79 -27.97 -23.80 -85.14
C ILE A 79 -29.09 -23.19 -86.00
N THR A 80 -29.14 -23.56 -87.27
CA THR A 80 -30.21 -23.16 -88.20
C THR A 80 -31.36 -24.18 -88.20
N GLY A 81 -32.62 -23.74 -88.30
CA GLY A 81 -33.77 -24.63 -88.47
C GLY A 81 -34.59 -24.94 -87.20
N GLY A 82 -34.53 -24.06 -86.18
CA GLY A 82 -35.37 -24.17 -84.98
C GLY A 82 -34.61 -24.59 -83.72
N ALA A 83 -33.52 -23.90 -83.40
CA ALA A 83 -32.79 -24.12 -82.14
C ALA A 83 -33.72 -23.87 -80.93
N PRO A 84 -33.65 -24.69 -79.87
CA PRO A 84 -34.29 -24.35 -78.61
C PRO A 84 -33.87 -22.95 -78.17
N ARG A 85 -34.80 -22.17 -77.60
CA ARG A 85 -34.59 -20.73 -77.28
C ARG A 85 -33.29 -20.45 -76.53
N ALA A 86 -32.86 -21.35 -75.64
CA ALA A 86 -31.64 -21.21 -74.85
C ALA A 86 -30.34 -21.23 -75.69
N PHE A 87 -30.35 -21.80 -76.90
CA PHE A 87 -29.19 -21.90 -77.81
C PHE A 87 -29.29 -20.98 -79.02
N GLY A 88 -30.27 -20.07 -79.04
CA GLY A 88 -30.43 -19.07 -80.11
C GLY A 88 -29.17 -18.22 -80.37
N PRO A 89 -28.42 -17.80 -79.34
CA PRO A 89 -27.14 -17.10 -79.49
C PRO A 89 -25.97 -17.98 -79.98
N GLY A 90 -26.14 -19.31 -80.09
CA GLY A 90 -25.10 -20.28 -80.42
C GLY A 90 -24.88 -21.32 -79.31
N ALA A 91 -24.14 -22.38 -79.63
CA ALA A 91 -23.80 -23.46 -78.70
C ALA A 91 -22.28 -23.72 -78.71
N VAL A 92 -21.61 -23.68 -77.56
CA VAL A 92 -20.18 -23.95 -77.43
C VAL A 92 -19.96 -25.43 -77.13
N ILE A 93 -19.21 -26.14 -77.97
CA ILE A 93 -18.90 -27.58 -77.76
C ILE A 93 -17.97 -27.74 -76.56
N VAL A 94 -18.39 -28.51 -75.56
CA VAL A 94 -17.61 -28.79 -74.34
C VAL A 94 -17.08 -30.21 -74.27
N SER A 95 -17.66 -31.13 -75.05
CA SER A 95 -17.23 -32.52 -75.14
C SER A 95 -17.54 -33.07 -76.52
N LEU A 96 -16.63 -33.92 -77.04
CA LEU A 96 -16.77 -34.58 -78.32
C LEU A 96 -16.28 -36.03 -78.18
N ARG A 97 -17.12 -36.98 -78.60
CA ARG A 97 -16.78 -38.39 -78.74
C ARG A 97 -17.02 -38.80 -80.18
N THR A 98 -15.97 -39.23 -80.86
CA THR A 98 -16.02 -39.66 -82.27
C THR A 98 -15.91 -41.18 -82.37
N GLU A 99 -16.72 -41.79 -83.21
CA GLU A 99 -16.72 -43.21 -83.51
C GLU A 99 -16.68 -43.43 -85.02
N ALA A 100 -15.84 -44.38 -85.48
CA ALA A 100 -15.78 -44.78 -86.87
C ALA A 100 -15.33 -46.25 -86.95
N ALA A 101 -15.90 -47.03 -87.88
CA ALA A 101 -15.44 -48.39 -88.18
C ALA A 101 -15.62 -48.70 -89.67
N ARG A 102 -15.07 -49.82 -90.18
CA ARG A 102 -15.15 -50.13 -91.62
C ARG A 102 -16.56 -50.47 -92.11
N ASP A 103 -17.46 -50.86 -91.21
CA ASP A 103 -18.85 -51.24 -91.48
C ASP A 103 -19.87 -50.13 -91.13
N ARG A 104 -19.41 -48.95 -90.70
CA ARG A 104 -20.28 -47.82 -90.29
C ARG A 104 -19.68 -46.47 -90.66
N SER A 105 -20.54 -45.50 -90.96
CA SER A 105 -20.12 -44.11 -91.21
C SER A 105 -19.49 -43.47 -89.97
N PHE A 106 -18.64 -42.46 -90.16
CA PHE A 106 -18.14 -41.62 -89.07
C PHE A 106 -19.30 -40.94 -88.35
N VAL A 107 -19.29 -41.02 -87.02
CA VAL A 107 -20.28 -40.38 -86.15
C VAL A 107 -19.54 -39.64 -85.04
N ALA A 108 -19.85 -38.36 -84.89
CA ALA A 108 -19.43 -37.53 -83.77
C ALA A 108 -20.62 -37.23 -82.87
N HIS A 109 -20.52 -37.63 -81.61
CA HIS A 109 -21.42 -37.24 -80.54
C HIS A 109 -20.82 -36.06 -79.81
N PHE A 110 -21.53 -34.93 -79.77
CA PHE A 110 -21.07 -33.74 -79.08
C PHE A 110 -22.01 -33.38 -77.92
N GLN A 111 -21.44 -32.73 -76.91
CA GLN A 111 -22.18 -31.97 -75.91
C GLN A 111 -21.75 -30.51 -75.99
N ALA A 112 -22.72 -29.61 -75.86
CA ALA A 112 -22.51 -28.17 -75.91
C ALA A 112 -23.31 -27.44 -74.82
N ILE A 113 -22.84 -26.26 -74.45
CA ILE A 113 -23.52 -25.30 -73.56
C ILE A 113 -23.96 -24.07 -74.37
N PRO A 114 -24.97 -23.30 -73.93
CA PRO A 114 -25.32 -22.04 -74.57
C PRO A 114 -24.13 -21.09 -74.68
N TYR A 115 -23.98 -20.44 -75.83
CA TYR A 115 -23.02 -19.34 -75.98
C TYR A 115 -23.52 -18.11 -75.19
N SER A 116 -22.64 -17.53 -74.39
CA SER A 116 -22.87 -16.32 -73.62
C SER A 116 -21.59 -15.48 -73.58
N GLU A 117 -21.72 -14.16 -73.68
CA GLU A 117 -20.60 -13.22 -73.51
C GLU A 117 -20.22 -13.04 -72.03
N THR A 118 -21.11 -13.42 -71.10
CA THR A 118 -20.94 -13.18 -69.66
C THR A 118 -20.77 -14.43 -68.82
N VAL A 119 -20.91 -15.63 -69.41
CA VAL A 119 -20.78 -16.91 -68.71
C VAL A 119 -19.78 -17.78 -69.47
N CYS A 120 -18.60 -17.96 -68.87
CA CYS A 120 -17.52 -18.73 -69.49
C CYS A 120 -17.60 -20.23 -69.16
N PHE A 121 -16.98 -21.07 -70.01
CA PHE A 121 -16.80 -22.48 -69.67
C PHE A 121 -15.95 -22.66 -68.40
N ARG A 122 -16.36 -23.58 -67.52
CA ARG A 122 -15.65 -24.01 -66.32
C ARG A 122 -15.56 -25.53 -66.29
N PRO A 123 -14.34 -26.10 -66.13
CA PRO A 123 -14.18 -27.54 -65.99
C PRO A 123 -14.67 -28.01 -64.61
N ALA A 124 -14.97 -29.31 -64.50
CA ALA A 124 -15.30 -29.92 -63.23
C ALA A 124 -14.12 -29.82 -62.24
N LEU A 125 -14.43 -29.48 -60.98
CA LEU A 125 -13.41 -29.35 -59.93
C LEU A 125 -12.88 -30.72 -59.50
N LEU A 126 -11.55 -30.82 -59.38
CA LEU A 126 -10.93 -31.97 -58.74
C LEU A 126 -11.13 -31.90 -57.21
N PRO A 127 -11.27 -33.04 -56.52
CA PRO A 127 -11.32 -33.06 -55.06
C PRO A 127 -10.05 -32.42 -54.46
N LYS A 128 -10.21 -31.48 -53.52
CA LYS A 128 -9.08 -30.90 -52.79
C LYS A 128 -8.36 -31.98 -51.98
N PRO A 129 -7.01 -32.05 -51.97
CA PRO A 129 -6.27 -32.93 -51.07
C PRO A 129 -6.66 -32.68 -49.62
N ARG A 130 -6.79 -33.75 -48.82
CA ARG A 130 -7.20 -33.66 -47.42
C ARG A 130 -6.17 -34.31 -46.49
N MET A 131 -5.84 -33.62 -45.41
CA MET A 131 -5.04 -34.12 -44.29
C MET A 131 -5.96 -34.41 -43.10
N SER A 132 -6.54 -35.61 -43.10
CA SER A 132 -7.44 -36.08 -42.03
C SER A 132 -6.62 -36.57 -40.83
N GLY A 133 -6.22 -35.66 -39.94
CA GLY A 133 -5.48 -36.01 -38.72
C GLY A 133 -4.55 -34.89 -38.25
N THR A 134 -3.64 -35.24 -37.33
CA THR A 134 -2.55 -34.35 -36.95
C THR A 134 -1.22 -34.84 -37.49
N ILE A 135 -0.34 -33.89 -37.81
CA ILE A 135 1.02 -34.15 -38.28
C ILE A 135 2.00 -33.60 -37.25
N PRO A 136 3.05 -34.35 -36.86
CA PRO A 136 4.03 -33.86 -35.92
C PRO A 136 4.92 -32.78 -36.55
N ALA A 137 5.19 -31.75 -35.78
CA ALA A 137 6.13 -30.69 -36.09
C ALA A 137 6.87 -30.26 -34.82
N ARG A 138 7.93 -29.45 -34.97
CA ARG A 138 8.62 -28.84 -33.83
C ARG A 138 8.64 -27.33 -33.97
N ILE A 139 8.48 -26.62 -32.86
CA ILE A 139 8.61 -25.15 -32.84
C ILE A 139 9.99 -24.78 -33.37
N SER A 140 10.02 -23.94 -34.41
CA SER A 140 11.25 -23.43 -35.00
C SER A 140 11.61 -22.07 -34.43
N HIS A 141 12.90 -21.75 -34.46
CA HIS A 141 13.45 -20.48 -34.00
C HIS A 141 14.68 -20.13 -34.84
N PRO A 142 14.88 -18.86 -35.25
CA PRO A 142 16.01 -18.45 -36.09
C PRO A 142 17.38 -18.59 -35.40
N VAL A 143 17.41 -18.47 -34.07
CA VAL A 143 18.60 -18.65 -33.22
C VAL A 143 18.61 -20.04 -32.58
N VAL A 144 19.80 -20.63 -32.45
CA VAL A 144 20.03 -21.91 -31.75
C VAL A 144 19.92 -21.73 -30.23
N ASN A 145 19.15 -22.60 -29.56
CA ASN A 145 18.93 -22.60 -28.10
C ASN A 145 18.50 -21.25 -27.51
N PRO A 146 17.40 -20.66 -28.00
CA PRO A 146 16.91 -19.39 -27.50
C PRO A 146 16.37 -19.53 -26.07
N PRO A 147 16.50 -18.48 -25.24
CA PRO A 147 15.90 -18.45 -23.91
C PRO A 147 14.37 -18.24 -23.94
N TYR A 148 13.81 -17.83 -25.06
CA TYR A 148 12.40 -17.47 -25.24
C TYR A 148 11.82 -18.03 -26.54
N ALA A 149 10.49 -18.02 -26.65
CA ALA A 149 9.76 -18.40 -27.86
C ALA A 149 9.85 -17.29 -28.95
N ASP A 150 9.85 -17.68 -30.22
CA ASP A 150 9.68 -16.76 -31.36
C ASP A 150 8.20 -16.63 -31.71
N LEU A 151 7.64 -15.46 -31.45
CA LEU A 151 6.23 -15.12 -31.67
C LEU A 151 6.14 -13.89 -32.55
N ASP A 152 5.19 -13.87 -33.47
CA ASP A 152 4.83 -12.63 -34.16
C ASP A 152 3.89 -11.74 -33.31
N PHE A 153 3.51 -10.58 -33.84
CA PHE A 153 2.62 -9.63 -33.17
C PHE A 153 1.21 -10.18 -32.88
N GLU A 154 0.84 -11.32 -33.47
CA GLU A 154 -0.43 -12.01 -33.24
C GLU A 154 -0.27 -13.24 -32.33
N GLY A 155 0.95 -13.54 -31.84
CA GLY A 155 1.23 -14.68 -30.97
C GLY A 155 1.17 -16.04 -31.70
N ARG A 156 1.45 -16.06 -33.01
CA ARG A 156 1.61 -17.25 -33.84
C ARG A 156 3.05 -17.76 -33.79
N TYR A 157 3.26 -18.98 -34.25
CA TYR A 157 4.56 -19.67 -34.24
C TYR A 157 4.97 -20.11 -35.64
N LYS A 158 6.27 -20.29 -35.86
CA LYS A 158 6.77 -21.10 -36.98
C LYS A 158 7.14 -22.49 -36.49
N VAL A 159 6.97 -23.48 -37.36
CA VAL A 159 7.27 -24.88 -37.06
C VAL A 159 8.04 -25.50 -38.21
N ARG A 160 8.81 -26.54 -37.89
CA ARG A 160 9.38 -27.45 -38.87
C ARG A 160 8.57 -28.74 -38.87
N PHE A 161 7.86 -29.00 -39.96
CA PHE A 161 7.13 -30.25 -40.16
C PHE A 161 8.11 -31.42 -40.27
N LEU A 162 7.82 -32.54 -39.59
CA LEU A 162 8.75 -33.67 -39.57
C LEU A 162 8.78 -34.48 -40.88
N PHE A 163 7.76 -34.34 -41.72
CA PHE A 163 7.74 -34.97 -43.05
C PHE A 163 8.50 -34.16 -44.11
N ASP A 164 8.79 -32.88 -43.84
CA ASP A 164 9.51 -32.03 -44.77
C ASP A 164 10.98 -32.46 -44.83
N ARG A 165 11.42 -32.83 -46.03
CA ARG A 165 12.76 -33.34 -46.31
C ARG A 165 13.68 -32.26 -46.89
N ASP A 166 13.13 -31.10 -47.21
CA ASP A 166 13.90 -30.00 -47.76
C ASP A 166 14.71 -29.30 -46.66
N THR A 167 15.78 -28.62 -47.09
CA THR A 167 16.65 -27.89 -46.17
C THR A 167 16.29 -26.41 -46.18
N TRP A 168 15.87 -25.91 -45.03
CA TRP A 168 15.47 -24.53 -44.82
C TRP A 168 16.35 -23.86 -43.77
N GLN A 169 16.43 -22.53 -43.81
CA GLN A 169 16.99 -21.77 -42.69
C GLN A 169 16.03 -21.86 -41.50
N PRO A 170 16.51 -22.07 -40.26
CA PRO A 170 15.67 -22.04 -39.07
C PRO A 170 14.83 -20.76 -38.98
N GLY A 171 13.56 -20.90 -38.60
CA GLY A 171 12.57 -19.82 -38.59
C GLY A 171 12.03 -19.45 -39.98
N ARG A 172 12.22 -20.30 -41.01
CA ARG A 172 11.69 -20.09 -42.37
C ARG A 172 11.03 -21.35 -42.98
N GLU A 173 10.76 -22.36 -42.16
CA GLU A 173 10.24 -23.67 -42.60
C GLU A 173 8.71 -23.71 -42.74
N SER A 174 8.00 -22.73 -42.19
CA SER A 174 6.55 -22.63 -42.32
C SER A 174 6.05 -21.19 -42.35
N ALA A 175 4.80 -21.03 -42.78
CA ALA A 175 4.00 -19.86 -42.45
C ALA A 175 3.74 -19.77 -40.94
N TRP A 176 3.23 -18.63 -40.49
CA TRP A 176 2.85 -18.41 -39.10
C TRP A 176 1.57 -19.19 -38.75
N LEU A 177 1.64 -19.97 -37.68
CA LEU A 177 0.61 -20.90 -37.23
C LEU A 177 -0.01 -20.43 -35.92
N ARG A 178 -1.34 -20.43 -35.86
CA ARG A 178 -2.07 -20.19 -34.61
C ARG A 178 -1.91 -21.39 -33.69
N LEU A 179 -1.89 -21.14 -32.38
CA LEU A 179 -2.00 -22.17 -31.34
C LEU A 179 -3.44 -22.23 -30.85
N ALA A 180 -4.06 -23.40 -30.90
CA ALA A 180 -5.32 -23.67 -30.23
C ALA A 180 -5.11 -23.61 -28.72
N ARG A 181 -5.86 -22.73 -28.04
CA ARG A 181 -5.72 -22.48 -26.59
C ARG A 181 -7.01 -22.86 -25.86
N PRO A 182 -6.92 -23.34 -24.60
CA PRO A 182 -8.10 -23.61 -23.79
C PRO A 182 -8.98 -22.38 -23.53
N TYR A 183 -8.39 -21.18 -23.53
CA TYR A 183 -9.08 -19.91 -23.31
C TYR A 183 -8.39 -18.77 -24.06
N GLY A 184 -9.16 -17.91 -24.74
CA GLY A 184 -8.63 -16.81 -25.53
C GLY A 184 -9.67 -15.71 -25.78
N GLY A 185 -9.16 -14.50 -26.00
CA GLY A 185 -9.87 -13.25 -26.25
C GLY A 185 -8.86 -12.19 -26.72
N ASP A 186 -9.33 -10.96 -26.96
CA ASP A 186 -8.48 -9.84 -27.44
C ASP A 186 -7.50 -9.30 -26.38
N THR A 187 -7.94 -9.28 -25.12
CA THR A 187 -7.27 -8.67 -23.96
C THR A 187 -7.05 -9.67 -22.81
N HIS A 188 -7.53 -10.91 -22.96
CA HIS A 188 -7.50 -11.95 -21.94
C HIS A 188 -7.32 -13.35 -22.56
N GLY A 189 -6.80 -14.31 -21.80
CA GLY A 189 -6.62 -15.68 -22.28
C GLY A 189 -5.60 -16.49 -21.48
N LEU A 190 -5.38 -17.74 -21.89
CA LEU A 190 -4.37 -18.64 -21.34
C LEU A 190 -3.29 -18.93 -22.39
N HIS A 191 -2.14 -18.27 -22.28
CA HIS A 191 -1.03 -18.43 -23.22
C HIS A 191 0.29 -18.66 -22.50
N PHE A 192 0.82 -19.89 -22.64
CA PHE A 192 2.18 -20.23 -22.25
C PHE A 192 3.02 -20.36 -23.52
N PRO A 193 4.01 -19.48 -23.76
CA PRO A 193 4.83 -19.54 -24.97
C PRO A 193 5.59 -20.87 -25.11
N LEU A 194 5.39 -21.56 -26.22
CA LEU A 194 6.07 -22.82 -26.52
C LEU A 194 7.54 -22.55 -26.89
N GLN A 195 8.45 -23.27 -26.25
CA GLN A 195 9.89 -23.09 -26.45
C GLN A 195 10.35 -23.75 -27.76
N ALA A 196 11.47 -23.28 -28.30
CA ALA A 196 12.06 -23.88 -29.50
C ALA A 196 12.32 -25.38 -29.30
N GLY A 197 12.00 -26.17 -30.32
CA GLY A 197 12.15 -27.62 -30.30
C GLY A 197 11.02 -28.39 -29.61
N THR A 198 10.09 -27.73 -28.91
CA THR A 198 8.89 -28.39 -28.36
C THR A 198 8.12 -29.08 -29.48
N GLU A 199 7.79 -30.35 -29.27
CA GLU A 199 7.00 -31.12 -30.21
C GLU A 199 5.53 -30.69 -30.15
N VAL A 200 4.93 -30.55 -31.33
CA VAL A 200 3.56 -30.09 -31.48
C VAL A 200 2.82 -30.92 -32.52
N ALA A 201 1.54 -31.14 -32.28
CA ALA A 201 0.63 -31.75 -33.24
C ALA A 201 -0.06 -30.66 -34.07
N ILE A 202 0.14 -30.67 -35.39
CA ILE A 202 -0.48 -29.73 -36.32
C ILE A 202 -1.76 -30.32 -36.88
N ALA A 203 -2.89 -29.66 -36.65
CA ALA A 203 -4.16 -29.99 -37.26
C ALA A 203 -4.46 -29.03 -38.42
N PHE A 204 -5.44 -29.39 -39.23
CA PHE A 204 -5.80 -28.66 -40.45
C PHE A 204 -7.30 -28.38 -40.42
N GLU A 205 -7.70 -27.12 -40.57
CA GLU A 205 -9.13 -26.75 -40.57
C GLU A 205 -9.86 -27.51 -41.68
N GLN A 206 -10.87 -28.33 -41.34
CA GLN A 206 -11.59 -29.19 -42.29
C GLN A 206 -10.69 -30.18 -43.08
N GLY A 207 -9.48 -30.43 -42.60
CA GLY A 207 -8.46 -31.21 -43.30
C GLY A 207 -7.79 -30.47 -44.45
N ASP A 208 -7.93 -29.14 -44.55
CA ASP A 208 -7.31 -28.32 -45.59
C ASP A 208 -5.80 -28.11 -45.31
N PRO A 209 -4.89 -28.64 -46.17
CA PRO A 209 -3.44 -28.48 -46.01
C PRO A 209 -2.98 -27.02 -45.93
N ASP A 210 -3.74 -26.08 -46.51
CA ASP A 210 -3.42 -24.65 -46.54
C ASP A 210 -3.85 -23.91 -45.26
N ARG A 211 -4.57 -24.59 -44.35
CA ARG A 211 -5.05 -24.01 -43.09
C ARG A 211 -4.56 -24.76 -41.85
N PRO A 212 -3.23 -24.88 -41.67
CA PRO A 212 -2.66 -25.52 -40.51
C PRO A 212 -2.80 -24.66 -39.24
N TYR A 213 -2.91 -25.32 -38.10
CA TYR A 213 -2.80 -24.71 -36.78
C TYR A 213 -2.22 -25.72 -35.79
N ILE A 214 -1.53 -25.22 -34.76
CA ILE A 214 -1.02 -26.06 -33.68
C ILE A 214 -2.21 -26.46 -32.80
N ALA A 215 -2.54 -27.76 -32.78
CA ALA A 215 -3.59 -28.28 -31.92
C ALA A 215 -3.11 -28.42 -30.48
N HIS A 216 -2.00 -29.15 -30.27
CA HIS A 216 -1.48 -29.50 -28.94
C HIS A 216 0.05 -29.44 -28.91
N ALA A 217 0.60 -29.17 -27.72
CA ALA A 217 2.00 -29.46 -27.42
C ALA A 217 2.12 -30.86 -26.82
N LEU A 218 3.18 -31.56 -27.18
CA LEU A 218 3.45 -32.93 -26.77
C LEU A 218 4.77 -32.99 -25.99
N HIS A 219 4.83 -33.88 -25.00
CA HIS A 219 6.08 -34.23 -24.34
C HIS A 219 6.76 -35.38 -25.08
N ASP A 220 8.09 -35.44 -24.98
CA ASP A 220 8.90 -36.51 -25.57
C ASP A 220 10.01 -36.95 -24.61
N ASP A 221 10.92 -37.81 -25.07
CA ASP A 221 12.05 -38.32 -24.27
C ASP A 221 13.07 -37.23 -23.92
N ARG A 222 13.16 -36.15 -24.71
CA ARG A 222 14.04 -35.01 -24.49
C ARG A 222 13.40 -33.96 -23.58
N GLN A 223 12.07 -33.85 -23.62
CA GLN A 223 11.26 -32.91 -22.85
C GLN A 223 10.15 -33.69 -22.14
N PRO A 224 10.49 -34.47 -21.08
CA PRO A 224 9.52 -35.27 -20.36
C PRO A 224 8.53 -34.42 -19.56
N ASP A 225 7.34 -34.97 -19.34
CA ASP A 225 6.31 -34.32 -18.55
C ASP A 225 6.76 -34.10 -17.08
N PRO A 226 6.43 -32.95 -16.45
CA PRO A 226 6.67 -32.73 -15.02
C PRO A 226 6.01 -33.75 -14.09
N VAL A 227 4.94 -34.42 -14.52
CA VAL A 227 4.17 -35.42 -13.79
C VAL A 227 4.36 -36.79 -14.46
N THR A 228 4.87 -37.74 -13.69
CA THR A 228 5.20 -39.09 -14.16
C THR A 228 4.74 -40.12 -13.13
N ALA A 229 4.95 -41.42 -13.40
CA ALA A 229 4.73 -42.49 -12.42
C ALA A 229 5.58 -42.38 -11.13
N ARG A 230 6.50 -41.41 -11.04
CA ARG A 230 7.26 -41.11 -9.81
C ARG A 230 6.53 -40.12 -8.90
N ASN A 231 5.46 -39.49 -9.38
CA ASN A 231 4.75 -38.38 -8.73
C ASN A 231 3.33 -38.21 -9.28
N GLU A 232 2.63 -39.31 -9.50
CA GLU A 232 1.33 -39.39 -10.18
C GLU A 232 0.20 -38.67 -9.44
N ARG A 233 0.39 -38.35 -8.15
CA ARG A 233 -0.57 -37.61 -7.31
C ARG A 233 -0.36 -36.10 -7.35
N ARG A 234 0.57 -35.60 -8.17
CA ARG A 234 0.86 -34.17 -8.29
C ARG A 234 0.26 -33.57 -9.54
N ASN A 235 -0.30 -32.39 -9.40
CA ASN A 235 -0.68 -31.49 -10.47
C ASN A 235 0.33 -30.33 -10.48
N VAL A 236 1.01 -30.09 -11.61
CA VAL A 236 2.11 -29.12 -11.68
C VAL A 236 1.99 -28.23 -12.90
N LEU A 237 1.86 -26.93 -12.67
CA LEU A 237 2.18 -25.89 -13.64
C LEU A 237 3.58 -25.40 -13.34
N ARG A 238 4.53 -25.60 -14.25
CA ARG A 238 5.93 -25.18 -14.09
C ARG A 238 6.45 -24.49 -15.34
N THR A 239 6.95 -23.27 -15.18
CA THR A 239 7.63 -22.49 -16.23
C THR A 239 9.12 -22.87 -16.34
N PRO A 240 9.81 -22.52 -17.44
CA PRO A 240 11.24 -22.83 -17.64
C PRO A 240 12.16 -22.34 -16.51
N THR A 241 11.89 -21.18 -15.92
CA THR A 241 12.64 -20.63 -14.78
C THR A 241 12.15 -21.15 -13.43
N ASN A 242 11.41 -22.26 -13.42
CA ASN A 242 10.89 -22.95 -12.24
C ASN A 242 9.91 -22.12 -11.38
N ASN A 243 9.24 -21.10 -11.96
CA ASN A 243 8.00 -20.59 -11.35
C ASN A 243 6.95 -21.68 -11.41
N LYS A 244 6.28 -21.95 -10.29
CA LYS A 244 5.54 -23.18 -10.09
C LYS A 244 4.29 -22.99 -9.25
N LEU A 245 3.19 -23.54 -9.72
CA LEU A 245 2.03 -23.89 -8.93
C LEU A 245 1.93 -25.42 -8.89
N ARG A 246 1.99 -25.99 -7.69
CA ARG A 246 1.91 -27.43 -7.46
C ARG A 246 0.80 -27.74 -6.46
N LEU A 247 -0.05 -28.70 -6.80
CA LEU A 247 -1.06 -29.28 -5.91
C LEU A 247 -0.73 -30.76 -5.77
N ASP A 248 -0.61 -31.27 -4.55
CA ASP A 248 -0.37 -32.68 -4.26
C ASP A 248 -1.61 -33.26 -3.58
N ASP A 249 -2.19 -34.30 -4.17
CA ASP A 249 -3.44 -34.93 -3.75
C ASP A 249 -3.21 -36.22 -2.95
N THR A 250 -1.98 -36.44 -2.46
CA THR A 250 -1.69 -37.54 -1.55
C THR A 250 -2.56 -37.42 -0.30
N ARG A 251 -3.44 -38.40 -0.07
CA ARG A 251 -4.46 -38.34 1.00
C ARG A 251 -3.83 -38.25 2.38
N GLY A 252 -4.22 -37.24 3.16
CA GLY A 252 -3.64 -36.95 4.47
C GLY A 252 -2.33 -36.17 4.43
N GLU A 253 -1.78 -35.94 3.24
CA GLU A 253 -0.54 -35.18 2.99
C GLU A 253 -0.76 -34.11 1.89
N GLU A 254 -2.00 -33.65 1.75
CA GLU A 254 -2.37 -32.70 0.73
C GLU A 254 -1.65 -31.37 0.95
N HIS A 255 -1.14 -30.78 -0.14
CA HIS A 255 -0.53 -29.47 -0.06
C HIS A 255 -0.55 -28.69 -1.37
N ILE A 256 -0.52 -27.37 -1.24
CA ILE A 256 -0.37 -26.43 -2.34
C ILE A 256 0.94 -25.68 -2.18
N LYS A 257 1.70 -25.55 -3.27
CA LYS A 257 2.94 -24.78 -3.33
C LYS A 257 2.89 -23.80 -4.50
N LEU A 258 2.97 -22.52 -4.19
CA LEU A 258 3.23 -21.44 -5.15
C LEU A 258 4.67 -20.95 -4.92
N SER A 259 5.50 -20.99 -5.95
CA SER A 259 6.95 -20.76 -5.83
C SER A 259 7.53 -20.03 -7.02
N THR A 260 8.49 -19.15 -6.75
CA THR A 260 9.48 -18.66 -7.72
C THR A 260 10.88 -18.96 -7.17
N GLU A 261 11.92 -19.01 -8.02
CA GLU A 261 13.31 -19.14 -7.57
C GLU A 261 13.90 -17.80 -7.11
N HIS A 262 13.30 -16.67 -7.52
CA HIS A 262 13.78 -15.35 -7.16
C HIS A 262 13.78 -15.11 -5.64
N SER A 263 14.76 -14.35 -5.15
CA SER A 263 14.99 -14.04 -3.73
C SER A 263 15.07 -15.29 -2.84
N GLY A 264 15.93 -16.26 -3.22
CA GLY A 264 16.21 -17.45 -2.40
C GLY A 264 15.07 -18.44 -2.29
N LYS A 265 14.21 -18.47 -3.31
CA LYS A 265 12.88 -19.10 -3.42
C LYS A 265 11.77 -18.49 -2.56
N SER A 266 11.13 -17.46 -3.09
CA SER A 266 9.92 -16.88 -2.50
C SER A 266 8.71 -17.80 -2.71
N GLN A 267 8.04 -18.19 -1.62
CA GLN A 267 7.05 -19.27 -1.64
C GLN A 267 5.88 -19.02 -0.69
N LEU A 268 4.69 -19.44 -1.12
CA LEU A 268 3.54 -19.74 -0.28
C LEU A 268 3.31 -21.26 -0.30
N ASN A 269 3.41 -21.89 0.86
CA ASN A 269 3.12 -23.31 1.02
C ASN A 269 1.94 -23.49 1.98
N LEU A 270 0.97 -24.33 1.63
CA LEU A 270 -0.26 -24.61 2.41
C LEU A 270 -0.43 -26.13 2.59
N GLY A 271 -0.85 -26.58 3.78
CA GLY A 271 -1.16 -27.99 4.08
C GLY A 271 0.04 -28.75 4.67
N HIS A 272 0.38 -29.88 4.07
CA HIS A 272 1.53 -30.73 4.45
C HIS A 272 2.81 -30.29 3.72
N LEU A 273 3.65 -29.47 4.37
CA LEU A 273 4.82 -28.87 3.73
C LEU A 273 5.96 -29.88 3.65
N VAL A 274 6.50 -30.08 2.45
CA VAL A 274 7.64 -30.99 2.21
C VAL A 274 8.89 -30.30 1.68
N ASP A 275 10.05 -30.87 1.97
CA ASP A 275 11.34 -30.49 1.38
C ASP A 275 11.52 -31.03 -0.06
N ALA A 276 12.75 -30.97 -0.58
CA ALA A 276 13.06 -31.43 -1.94
C ALA A 276 12.99 -32.97 -2.05
N GLU A 277 13.34 -33.67 -0.97
CA GLU A 277 13.32 -35.11 -0.78
C GLU A 277 11.92 -35.64 -0.46
N ARG A 278 10.92 -34.76 -0.40
CA ARG A 278 9.51 -35.05 -0.07
C ARG A 278 9.29 -35.45 1.39
N LYS A 279 10.24 -35.13 2.28
CA LYS A 279 10.04 -35.32 3.72
C LYS A 279 9.29 -34.12 4.28
N LYS A 280 8.38 -34.41 5.22
CA LYS A 280 7.62 -33.40 5.95
C LYS A 280 8.59 -32.45 6.67
N ARG A 281 8.44 -31.15 6.42
CA ARG A 281 9.18 -30.07 7.08
C ARG A 281 8.30 -29.11 7.90
N GLY A 282 6.97 -29.25 7.78
CA GLY A 282 6.02 -28.42 8.52
C GLY A 282 4.57 -28.71 8.15
N GLU A 283 3.63 -28.09 8.87
CA GLU A 283 2.19 -28.14 8.63
C GLU A 283 1.57 -26.76 8.79
N GLY A 284 0.45 -26.52 8.11
CA GLY A 284 -0.27 -25.25 8.16
C GLY A 284 0.03 -24.38 6.94
N PHE A 285 0.46 -23.14 7.16
CA PHE A 285 0.90 -22.27 6.07
C PHE A 285 2.30 -21.70 6.34
N GLU A 286 3.05 -21.48 5.28
CA GLU A 286 4.33 -20.78 5.31
C GLU A 286 4.38 -19.77 4.18
N LEU A 287 4.60 -18.50 4.54
CA LEU A 287 5.01 -17.46 3.62
C LEU A 287 6.50 -17.17 3.87
N ARG A 288 7.36 -17.52 2.92
CA ARG A 288 8.82 -17.36 3.06
C ARG A 288 9.47 -16.67 1.86
N THR A 289 10.56 -15.96 2.12
CA THR A 289 11.47 -15.38 1.12
C THR A 289 12.81 -15.06 1.79
N ASP A 290 13.91 -15.07 1.03
CA ASP A 290 15.20 -14.55 1.50
C ASP A 290 15.30 -13.02 1.23
N GLY A 291 14.33 -12.46 0.51
CA GLY A 291 14.17 -11.02 0.32
C GLY A 291 13.33 -10.37 1.42
N TRP A 292 12.70 -9.24 1.10
CA TRP A 292 11.80 -8.54 2.02
C TRP A 292 10.41 -9.19 2.05
N GLY A 293 9.85 -9.33 3.26
CA GLY A 293 8.44 -9.64 3.47
C GLY A 293 7.65 -8.37 3.83
N ALA A 294 6.49 -8.18 3.23
CA ALA A 294 5.57 -7.10 3.60
C ALA A 294 4.13 -7.61 3.62
N ILE A 295 3.45 -7.40 4.76
CA ILE A 295 2.01 -7.65 4.93
C ILE A 295 1.36 -6.29 5.15
N ARG A 296 0.46 -5.89 4.25
CA ARG A 296 -0.23 -4.59 4.31
C ARG A 296 -1.73 -4.77 4.13
N GLY A 297 -2.50 -4.43 5.15
CA GLY A 297 -3.95 -4.30 5.08
C GLY A 297 -4.36 -2.86 5.30
N GLY A 298 -4.80 -2.16 4.24
CA GLY A 298 -5.18 -0.74 4.34
C GLY A 298 -6.35 -0.47 5.29
N ARG A 299 -7.17 -1.49 5.56
CA ARG A 299 -8.27 -1.46 6.54
C ARG A 299 -7.89 -2.09 7.89
N GLY A 300 -6.60 -2.33 8.13
CA GLY A 300 -6.09 -3.01 9.32
C GLY A 300 -5.60 -4.43 9.05
N VAL A 301 -4.95 -5.02 10.05
CA VAL A 301 -4.38 -6.37 10.03
C VAL A 301 -4.72 -7.07 11.35
N PHE A 302 -5.27 -8.28 11.27
CA PHE A 302 -5.51 -9.14 12.43
C PHE A 302 -4.66 -10.41 12.31
N ILE A 303 -3.79 -10.64 13.30
CA ILE A 303 -2.95 -11.85 13.38
C ILE A 303 -3.35 -12.57 14.66
N SER A 304 -3.88 -13.78 14.51
CA SER A 304 -4.43 -14.55 15.63
C SER A 304 -3.95 -15.99 15.65
N ALA A 305 -3.67 -16.48 16.86
CA ALA A 305 -3.51 -17.91 17.17
C ALA A 305 -4.78 -18.50 17.82
N ASP A 306 -5.89 -17.75 17.86
CA ASP A 306 -7.20 -18.28 18.25
C ASP A 306 -7.72 -19.22 17.14
N ALA A 307 -8.15 -20.42 17.52
CA ALA A 307 -8.54 -21.44 16.55
C ALA A 307 -9.89 -21.13 15.90
N GLN A 308 -9.96 -21.21 14.57
CA GLN A 308 -11.21 -21.19 13.80
C GLN A 308 -11.31 -22.46 12.93
N PRO A 309 -11.79 -23.59 13.50
CA PRO A 309 -11.81 -24.87 12.81
C PRO A 309 -12.58 -24.80 11.49
N ARG A 310 -11.96 -25.31 10.42
CA ARG A 310 -12.54 -25.38 9.07
C ARG A 310 -13.02 -24.01 8.54
N ALA A 311 -12.42 -22.91 9.00
CA ALA A 311 -12.84 -21.55 8.67
C ALA A 311 -14.35 -21.30 8.90
N GLN A 312 -14.94 -21.96 9.91
CA GLN A 312 -16.32 -21.73 10.31
C GLN A 312 -16.40 -20.44 11.14
N GLY A 313 -16.78 -19.34 10.49
CA GLY A 313 -16.87 -18.02 11.11
C GLY A 313 -16.55 -16.91 10.12
N GLN A 314 -16.49 -15.68 10.62
CA GLN A 314 -16.03 -14.54 9.81
C GLN A 314 -14.50 -14.51 9.79
N VAL A 315 -13.90 -13.97 8.72
CA VAL A 315 -12.44 -13.78 8.61
C VAL A 315 -11.89 -12.93 9.76
N LEU A 316 -12.71 -12.01 10.28
CA LEU A 316 -12.39 -11.12 11.40
C LEU A 316 -13.16 -11.50 12.68
N ASP A 317 -13.45 -12.78 12.89
CA ASP A 317 -13.93 -13.23 14.21
C ASP A 317 -12.80 -13.06 15.24
N MET A 318 -13.03 -12.12 16.15
CA MET A 318 -12.06 -11.67 17.14
C MET A 318 -12.67 -11.61 18.54
N SER A 319 -13.78 -12.33 18.75
CA SER A 319 -14.52 -12.38 20.02
C SER A 319 -13.62 -12.68 21.23
N GLU A 320 -12.71 -13.63 21.08
CA GLU A 320 -11.69 -13.97 22.09
C GLU A 320 -10.72 -12.81 22.36
N ALA A 321 -10.24 -12.15 21.31
CA ALA A 321 -9.28 -11.05 21.42
C ALA A 321 -9.92 -9.80 22.06
N THR A 322 -11.12 -9.44 21.63
CA THR A 322 -11.86 -8.30 22.19
C THR A 322 -12.33 -8.57 23.62
N GLY A 323 -12.72 -9.81 23.94
CA GLY A 323 -13.03 -10.23 25.30
C GLY A 323 -11.87 -10.04 26.28
N ARG A 324 -10.65 -10.42 25.88
CA ARG A 324 -9.43 -10.21 26.69
C ARG A 324 -9.12 -8.73 26.89
N LEU A 325 -9.27 -7.90 25.86
CA LEU A 325 -9.06 -6.46 25.96
C LEU A 325 -10.12 -5.77 26.84
N GLN A 326 -11.38 -6.21 26.77
CA GLN A 326 -12.45 -5.72 27.64
C GLN A 326 -12.17 -6.07 29.10
N GLN A 327 -11.78 -7.32 29.38
CA GLN A 327 -11.40 -7.74 30.74
C GLN A 327 -10.23 -6.92 31.30
N ALA A 328 -9.21 -6.63 30.47
CA ALA A 328 -8.09 -5.78 30.86
C ALA A 328 -8.53 -4.34 31.16
N ALA A 329 -9.49 -3.80 30.40
CA ALA A 329 -10.05 -2.47 30.65
C ALA A 329 -10.82 -2.42 31.98
N ASP A 330 -11.65 -3.43 32.27
CA ASP A 330 -12.43 -3.50 33.52
C ASP A 330 -11.51 -3.59 34.76
N GLN A 331 -10.39 -4.32 34.66
CA GLN A 331 -9.39 -4.39 35.73
C GLN A 331 -8.69 -3.05 35.96
N LEU A 332 -8.34 -2.35 34.88
CA LEU A 332 -7.70 -1.04 34.96
C LEU A 332 -8.65 0.03 35.52
N ASP A 333 -9.94 -0.04 35.18
CA ASP A 333 -10.98 0.89 35.69
C ASP A 333 -11.10 0.84 37.22
N SER A 334 -11.14 -0.37 37.79
CA SER A 334 -11.14 -0.56 39.24
C SER A 334 -9.87 -0.02 39.89
N LEU A 335 -8.70 -0.29 39.30
CA LEU A 335 -7.42 0.18 39.85
C LEU A 335 -7.28 1.71 39.77
N SER A 336 -7.76 2.31 38.68
CA SER A 336 -7.77 3.76 38.46
C SER A 336 -8.69 4.46 39.47
N SER A 337 -9.86 3.89 39.74
CA SER A 337 -10.79 4.38 40.76
C SER A 337 -10.17 4.35 42.17
N ASP A 338 -9.49 3.25 42.53
CA ASP A 338 -8.78 3.12 43.81
C ASP A 338 -7.64 4.16 43.94
N ALA A 339 -6.92 4.44 42.84
CA ALA A 339 -5.87 5.45 42.79
C ALA A 339 -6.44 6.87 43.00
N GLN A 340 -7.55 7.19 42.32
CA GLN A 340 -8.22 8.48 42.46
C GLN A 340 -8.76 8.71 43.88
N ALA A 341 -9.34 7.68 44.51
CA ALA A 341 -9.78 7.74 45.90
C ALA A 341 -8.62 8.00 46.88
N SER A 342 -7.38 7.68 46.47
CA SER A 342 -6.14 7.92 47.22
C SER A 342 -5.42 9.20 46.81
N GLN A 343 -6.08 10.09 46.06
CA GLN A 343 -5.52 11.36 45.53
C GLN A 343 -4.32 11.17 44.60
N ALA A 344 -4.14 9.98 44.01
CA ALA A 344 -3.18 9.74 42.95
C ALA A 344 -3.80 10.04 41.57
N ASP A 345 -2.97 10.41 40.60
CA ASP A 345 -3.45 10.64 39.23
C ASP A 345 -4.00 9.34 38.61
N PRO A 346 -5.23 9.34 38.07
CA PRO A 346 -5.85 8.14 37.49
C PRO A 346 -5.25 7.78 36.12
N ALA A 347 -5.40 6.52 35.73
CA ALA A 347 -5.09 6.06 34.38
C ALA A 347 -6.18 6.48 33.38
N ASP A 348 -5.81 6.73 32.12
CA ASP A 348 -6.73 7.06 31.03
C ASP A 348 -7.42 5.81 30.45
N VAL A 349 -8.38 5.28 31.21
CA VAL A 349 -9.16 4.08 30.85
C VAL A 349 -10.09 4.37 29.65
N GLN A 350 -10.55 5.61 29.51
CA GLN A 350 -11.46 6.00 28.43
C GLN A 350 -10.78 5.91 27.06
N ALA A 351 -9.51 6.33 26.95
CA ALA A 351 -8.76 6.13 25.72
C ALA A 351 -8.59 4.64 25.35
N GLN A 352 -8.43 3.75 26.34
CA GLN A 352 -8.33 2.30 26.09
C GLN A 352 -9.65 1.72 25.55
N LEU A 353 -10.77 2.09 26.18
CA LEU A 353 -12.11 1.66 25.73
C LEU A 353 -12.46 2.22 24.35
N ALA A 354 -12.06 3.47 24.06
CA ALA A 354 -12.24 4.09 22.75
C ALA A 354 -11.47 3.32 21.68
N LEU A 355 -10.18 3.02 21.90
CA LEU A 355 -9.37 2.20 20.99
C LEU A 355 -10.03 0.83 20.73
N LEU A 356 -10.51 0.15 21.77
CA LEU A 356 -11.17 -1.15 21.63
C LEU A 356 -12.43 -1.05 20.74
N ARG A 357 -13.36 -0.16 21.08
CA ARG A 357 -14.69 -0.12 20.47
C ARG A 357 -14.73 0.60 19.12
N GLN A 358 -13.92 1.64 18.95
CA GLN A 358 -13.98 2.50 17.77
C GLN A 358 -12.99 2.06 16.69
N ASP A 359 -11.87 1.45 17.08
CA ASP A 359 -10.79 1.10 16.16
C ASP A 359 -10.59 -0.41 15.98
N LEU A 360 -10.36 -1.14 17.07
CA LEU A 360 -9.97 -2.56 17.04
C LEU A 360 -11.11 -3.51 16.64
N GLU A 361 -12.31 -3.30 17.18
CA GLU A 361 -13.48 -4.10 16.83
C GLU A 361 -13.72 -4.13 15.33
N GLN A 362 -13.67 -5.32 14.73
CA GLN A 362 -13.82 -5.53 13.27
C GLN A 362 -12.84 -4.72 12.41
N LEU A 363 -11.74 -4.22 13.00
CA LEU A 363 -10.78 -3.32 12.33
C LEU A 363 -11.50 -2.13 11.66
N LYS A 364 -12.34 -1.42 12.43
CA LYS A 364 -13.07 -0.22 11.95
C LYS A 364 -12.13 0.86 11.41
N THR A 365 -10.89 0.90 11.89
CA THR A 365 -9.81 1.77 11.38
C THR A 365 -8.55 0.96 11.03
N SER A 366 -7.52 1.62 10.48
CA SER A 366 -6.28 0.98 10.02
C SER A 366 -5.35 0.59 11.19
N VAL A 367 -5.75 -0.43 11.95
CA VAL A 367 -5.04 -0.92 13.14
C VAL A 367 -4.44 -2.32 12.96
N LEU A 368 -3.47 -2.65 13.82
CA LEU A 368 -2.91 -4.00 13.95
C LEU A 368 -3.36 -4.60 15.28
N LEU A 369 -4.03 -5.75 15.23
CA LEU A 369 -4.38 -6.54 16.42
C LEU A 369 -3.63 -7.88 16.40
N LEU A 370 -2.87 -8.15 17.47
CA LEU A 370 -2.20 -9.42 17.70
C LEU A 370 -2.88 -10.14 18.86
N SER A 371 -3.33 -11.37 18.65
CA SER A 371 -3.98 -12.18 19.69
C SER A 371 -3.43 -13.60 19.73
N ALA A 372 -3.18 -14.11 20.94
CA ALA A 372 -2.83 -15.51 21.13
C ALA A 372 -3.34 -15.99 22.50
N PRO A 373 -4.05 -17.14 22.56
CA PRO A 373 -4.64 -17.64 23.81
C PRO A 373 -3.58 -18.15 24.82
N GLN A 374 -2.37 -18.47 24.35
CA GLN A 374 -1.30 -19.08 25.16
C GLN A 374 -0.06 -18.18 25.28
N GLY A 375 -0.19 -16.88 24.95
CA GLY A 375 0.87 -15.88 25.13
C GLY A 375 1.52 -15.40 23.83
N ILE A 376 2.18 -14.24 23.92
CA ILE A 376 2.91 -13.58 22.84
C ILE A 376 4.31 -13.24 23.35
N ALA A 377 5.34 -13.59 22.59
CA ALA A 377 6.73 -13.21 22.89
C ALA A 377 7.28 -12.29 21.81
N LEU A 378 7.86 -11.16 22.22
CA LEU A 378 8.55 -10.20 21.35
C LEU A 378 10.03 -10.15 21.74
N THR A 379 10.92 -10.51 20.82
CA THR A 379 12.37 -10.58 21.07
C THR A 379 13.15 -9.93 19.95
N SER A 380 14.33 -9.39 20.28
CA SER A 380 15.23 -8.73 19.33
C SER A 380 16.68 -8.98 19.75
N GLY A 381 17.55 -9.30 18.78
CA GLY A 381 18.99 -9.39 19.02
C GLY A 381 19.69 -8.04 19.20
N LYS A 382 18.97 -6.92 19.03
CA LYS A 382 19.49 -5.56 19.21
C LYS A 382 18.56 -4.71 20.09
N HIS A 383 17.69 -3.91 19.46
CA HIS A 383 16.78 -3.00 20.16
C HIS A 383 15.34 -3.44 19.96
N LEU A 384 14.50 -3.24 20.97
CA LEU A 384 13.04 -3.28 20.89
C LEU A 384 12.54 -1.88 21.26
N GLN A 385 11.78 -1.25 20.38
CA GLN A 385 11.24 0.09 20.58
C GLN A 385 9.71 0.05 20.48
N LEU A 386 9.05 0.57 21.51
CA LEU A 386 7.61 0.79 21.53
C LEU A 386 7.38 2.31 21.60
N ALA A 387 6.70 2.87 20.62
CA ALA A 387 6.43 4.30 20.54
C ALA A 387 5.01 4.53 20.07
N ALA A 388 4.29 5.41 20.77
CA ALA A 388 2.94 5.85 20.42
C ALA A 388 2.91 7.38 20.51
N GLN A 389 2.17 8.03 19.60
CA GLN A 389 2.03 9.50 19.61
C GLN A 389 1.05 9.98 20.67
N HIS A 390 0.10 9.14 21.06
CA HIS A 390 -0.90 9.45 22.07
C HIS A 390 -0.58 8.64 23.34
N ASN A 391 -1.09 7.41 23.46
CA ASN A 391 -0.96 6.62 24.69
C ASN A 391 -0.18 5.31 24.45
N LEU A 392 0.71 4.97 25.39
CA LEU A 392 1.31 3.64 25.53
C LEU A 392 0.73 3.00 26.79
N MET A 393 0.01 1.89 26.64
CA MET A 393 -0.67 1.19 27.74
C MET A 393 -0.06 -0.21 27.91
N LEU A 394 0.28 -0.56 29.16
CA LEU A 394 0.82 -1.87 29.53
C LEU A 394 0.00 -2.42 30.69
N ASN A 395 -0.86 -3.40 30.39
CA ASN A 395 -1.78 -3.99 31.36
C ASN A 395 -1.43 -5.45 31.61
N ALA A 396 -1.41 -5.86 32.88
CA ALA A 396 -1.22 -7.25 33.29
C ALA A 396 -2.25 -7.61 34.36
N GLY A 397 -2.97 -8.72 34.17
CA GLY A 397 -3.89 -9.23 35.19
C GLY A 397 -3.18 -9.95 36.35
N GLY A 398 -1.91 -10.30 36.16
CA GLY A 398 -1.01 -10.88 37.17
C GLY A 398 0.09 -9.89 37.57
N GLU A 399 1.34 -10.28 37.34
CA GLU A 399 2.52 -9.47 37.64
C GLU A 399 3.06 -8.78 36.37
N ALA A 400 3.68 -7.62 36.54
CA ALA A 400 4.40 -6.89 35.49
C ALA A 400 5.84 -6.65 35.93
N ASP A 401 6.76 -7.42 35.37
CA ASP A 401 8.19 -7.35 35.71
C ASP A 401 8.97 -6.47 34.73
N LEU A 402 9.62 -5.43 35.25
CA LEU A 402 10.55 -4.60 34.48
C LEU A 402 11.98 -4.81 34.98
N SER A 403 12.72 -5.68 34.29
CA SER A 403 14.11 -6.01 34.63
C SER A 403 15.10 -5.32 33.69
N VAL A 404 16.05 -4.58 34.24
CA VAL A 404 17.08 -3.86 33.47
C VAL A 404 18.46 -4.10 34.08
N VAL A 405 19.38 -4.67 33.30
CA VAL A 405 20.73 -5.05 33.76
C VAL A 405 21.63 -3.85 34.03
N LYS A 406 21.46 -2.77 33.26
CA LYS A 406 22.32 -1.58 33.36
C LYS A 406 21.60 -0.44 34.07
N ARG A 407 20.84 0.36 33.33
CA ARG A 407 20.20 1.57 33.86
C ARG A 407 18.77 1.65 33.37
N LEU A 408 17.82 1.75 34.30
CA LEU A 408 16.46 2.18 34.02
C LEU A 408 16.40 3.71 34.10
N PHE A 409 15.83 4.35 33.07
CA PHE A 409 15.53 5.77 33.06
C PHE A 409 14.04 5.96 32.79
N VAL A 410 13.39 6.75 33.64
CA VAL A 410 11.97 7.12 33.50
C VAL A 410 11.91 8.64 33.45
N GLY A 411 11.58 9.18 32.28
CA GLY A 411 11.39 10.61 32.07
C GLY A 411 9.93 10.91 31.78
N VAL A 412 9.33 11.82 32.56
CA VAL A 412 7.93 12.23 32.43
C VAL A 412 7.86 13.73 32.15
N GLY A 413 6.94 14.15 31.27
CA GLY A 413 6.80 15.55 30.88
C GLY A 413 5.92 16.39 31.81
N GLN A 414 5.00 15.75 32.54
CA GLN A 414 4.02 16.43 33.40
C GLN A 414 4.05 15.91 34.84
N GLY A 415 3.86 14.61 35.05
CA GLY A 415 3.83 14.02 36.39
C GLY A 415 4.16 12.53 36.39
N LEU A 416 4.65 12.04 37.54
CA LEU A 416 4.85 10.62 37.82
C LEU A 416 4.00 10.24 39.04
N SER A 417 3.00 9.39 38.81
CA SER A 417 2.13 8.86 39.87
C SER A 417 2.44 7.37 40.08
N LEU A 418 2.81 6.99 41.31
CA LEU A 418 3.04 5.61 41.71
C LEU A 418 2.05 5.22 42.80
N PHE A 419 1.09 4.37 42.47
CA PHE A 419 0.04 3.93 43.37
C PHE A 419 0.16 2.44 43.68
N VAL A 420 0.07 2.06 44.96
CA VAL A 420 0.06 0.67 45.41
C VAL A 420 -1.13 0.45 46.33
N ARG A 421 -2.05 -0.44 45.94
CA ARG A 421 -3.30 -0.68 46.67
C ARG A 421 -3.17 -1.44 47.99
N LYS A 422 -2.25 -2.41 48.09
CA LYS A 422 -2.23 -3.37 49.21
C LYS A 422 -0.87 -3.56 49.90
N LEU A 423 0.18 -3.93 49.16
CA LEU A 423 1.44 -4.42 49.75
C LEU A 423 2.48 -3.32 50.05
N GLY A 424 2.16 -2.06 49.77
CA GLY A 424 3.05 -0.91 49.99
C GLY A 424 4.15 -0.75 48.93
N LEU A 425 4.86 0.38 48.99
CA LEU A 425 5.95 0.74 48.07
C LEU A 425 7.31 0.47 48.72
N LYS A 426 8.25 -0.13 47.98
CA LYS A 426 9.64 -0.33 48.40
C LYS A 426 10.60 0.34 47.42
N LEU A 427 11.40 1.28 47.92
CA LEU A 427 12.46 1.96 47.17
C LEU A 427 13.80 1.64 47.83
N ILE A 428 14.55 0.69 47.26
CA ILE A 428 15.76 0.14 47.87
C ILE A 428 16.92 0.27 46.88
N ALA A 429 18.02 0.89 47.32
CA ALA A 429 19.31 0.83 46.62
C ALA A 429 20.28 -0.03 47.45
N ASN A 430 20.76 -1.14 46.88
CA ASN A 430 21.75 -2.00 47.55
C ASN A 430 23.11 -1.30 47.68
N GLN A 431 23.47 -0.48 46.68
CA GLN A 431 24.67 0.35 46.67
C GLN A 431 24.34 1.68 45.99
N GLY A 432 25.07 2.72 46.39
CA GLY A 432 24.86 4.08 45.91
C GLY A 432 23.76 4.84 46.68
N PRO A 433 23.77 6.18 46.61
CA PRO A 433 22.84 7.00 47.36
C PRO A 433 21.42 6.97 46.77
N VAL A 434 20.41 6.99 47.64
CA VAL A 434 19.03 7.32 47.26
C VAL A 434 18.86 8.83 47.41
N ILE A 435 18.53 9.50 46.31
CA ILE A 435 18.35 10.96 46.28
C ILE A 435 16.90 11.25 45.88
N VAL A 436 16.15 11.92 46.76
CA VAL A 436 14.78 12.39 46.51
C VAL A 436 14.76 13.91 46.66
N GLN A 437 14.33 14.62 45.62
CA GLN A 437 14.37 16.09 45.58
C GLN A 437 13.10 16.66 44.93
N ALA A 438 12.54 17.69 45.56
CA ALA A 438 11.63 18.63 44.91
C ALA A 438 12.41 19.92 44.64
N GLN A 439 12.98 20.04 43.43
CA GLN A 439 13.99 21.08 43.14
C GLN A 439 13.41 22.51 43.10
N ASN A 440 12.11 22.64 42.81
CA ASN A 440 11.42 23.92 42.69
C ASN A 440 10.08 23.95 43.44
N ASP A 441 9.79 22.94 44.27
CA ASP A 441 8.49 22.78 44.92
C ASP A 441 8.63 22.07 46.28
N LYS A 442 7.49 21.80 46.94
CA LYS A 442 7.41 21.13 48.24
C LYS A 442 7.73 19.63 48.11
N LEU A 443 8.58 19.14 49.00
CA LEU A 443 8.68 17.71 49.30
C LEU A 443 7.82 17.41 50.52
N GLU A 444 6.90 16.44 50.41
CA GLU A 444 6.01 16.01 51.49
C GLU A 444 6.18 14.52 51.77
N LEU A 445 6.42 14.17 53.03
CA LEU A 445 6.52 12.79 53.52
C LEU A 445 5.51 12.65 54.67
N MET A 446 4.50 11.82 54.48
CA MET A 446 3.42 11.62 55.45
C MET A 446 3.20 10.14 55.71
N ALA A 447 2.96 9.79 56.97
CA ALA A 447 2.55 8.45 57.38
C ALA A 447 1.39 8.57 58.37
N ARG A 448 0.36 7.72 58.23
CA ARG A 448 -0.76 7.65 59.18
C ARG A 448 -0.34 7.09 60.54
N HIS A 449 0.70 6.27 60.57
CA HIS A 449 1.26 5.63 61.76
C HIS A 449 2.61 6.28 62.11
N GLY A 450 3.66 5.48 62.28
CA GLY A 450 5.01 5.98 62.53
C GLY A 450 5.69 6.49 61.27
N LEU A 451 6.56 7.49 61.44
CA LEU A 451 7.56 7.91 60.48
C LEU A 451 8.95 7.75 61.13
N ASP A 452 9.71 6.76 60.66
CA ASP A 452 11.07 6.49 61.16
C ASP A 452 12.11 7.10 60.22
N ILE A 453 12.96 7.98 60.76
CA ILE A 453 14.13 8.54 60.08
C ILE A 453 15.35 8.16 60.91
N SER A 454 16.18 7.27 60.38
CA SER A 454 17.36 6.76 61.07
C SER A 454 18.58 6.74 60.16
N SER A 455 19.74 7.09 60.74
CA SER A 455 21.06 6.79 60.20
C SER A 455 21.72 5.82 61.18
N THR A 456 22.13 4.64 60.71
CA THR A 456 22.63 3.57 61.58
C THR A 456 24.12 3.65 61.87
N GLU A 457 24.88 4.27 60.97
CA GLU A 457 26.35 4.33 61.04
C GLU A 457 26.90 5.76 61.09
N ASP A 458 26.07 6.77 60.81
CA ASP A 458 26.48 8.17 60.69
C ASP A 458 25.38 9.10 61.25
N GLU A 459 25.29 10.32 60.76
CA GLU A 459 24.40 11.36 61.29
C GLU A 459 23.09 11.57 60.50
N ILE A 460 22.15 12.28 61.12
CA ILE A 460 20.96 12.85 60.47
C ILE A 460 21.15 14.37 60.40
N ARG A 461 21.22 14.93 59.19
CA ARG A 461 21.30 16.38 58.97
C ARG A 461 19.94 16.93 58.52
N ILE A 462 19.30 17.73 59.37
CA ILE A 462 18.12 18.52 59.02
C ILE A 462 18.55 19.98 58.96
N VAL A 463 18.54 20.55 57.77
CA VAL A 463 18.97 21.93 57.54
C VAL A 463 17.85 22.66 56.81
N ALA A 464 17.51 23.86 57.28
CA ALA A 464 16.59 24.77 56.59
C ALA A 464 17.24 26.15 56.40
N LYS A 465 16.84 26.87 55.35
CA LYS A 465 17.30 28.25 55.13
C LYS A 465 16.57 29.27 56.00
N LYS A 466 15.30 29.01 56.31
CA LYS A 466 14.43 29.93 57.07
C LYS A 466 14.17 29.41 58.48
N LYS A 467 13.51 28.25 58.61
CA LYS A 467 13.03 27.75 59.90
C LYS A 467 12.94 26.23 59.92
N ILE A 468 13.26 25.64 61.07
CA ILE A 468 12.91 24.25 61.41
C ILE A 468 11.88 24.30 62.55
N THR A 469 10.82 23.50 62.43
CA THR A 469 9.79 23.34 63.46
C THR A 469 9.62 21.86 63.77
N LEU A 470 9.85 21.48 65.01
CA LEU A 470 9.53 20.16 65.54
C LEU A 470 8.37 20.32 66.52
N ASN A 471 7.24 19.66 66.25
CA ASN A 471 6.04 19.78 67.08
C ASN A 471 5.46 18.40 67.37
N ALA A 472 5.11 18.14 68.63
CA ALA A 472 4.39 16.94 69.05
C ALA A 472 3.42 17.27 70.18
N GLY A 473 2.13 16.98 69.99
CA GLY A 473 1.10 17.13 71.04
C GLY A 473 0.93 18.56 71.58
N GLY A 474 1.37 19.59 70.84
CA GLY A 474 1.33 20.98 71.27
C GLY A 474 2.63 21.50 71.90
N SER A 475 3.57 20.61 72.25
CA SER A 475 4.94 20.99 72.64
C SER A 475 5.82 21.09 71.40
N TYR A 476 6.74 22.05 71.37
CA TYR A 476 7.55 22.28 70.17
C TYR A 476 8.94 22.84 70.46
N ILE A 477 9.81 22.70 69.47
CA ILE A 477 11.09 23.38 69.35
C ILE A 477 11.15 24.02 67.96
N THR A 478 11.43 25.32 67.89
CA THR A 478 11.73 25.99 66.63
C THR A 478 13.15 26.54 66.59
N LEU A 479 13.75 26.47 65.41
CA LEU A 479 15.06 27.01 65.08
C LEU A 479 14.85 28.03 63.95
N ASP A 480 14.94 29.31 64.29
CA ASP A 480 14.78 30.46 63.39
C ASP A 480 16.10 31.22 63.23
N GLU A 481 16.13 32.27 62.41
CA GLU A 481 17.33 33.10 62.22
C GLU A 481 17.73 33.81 63.53
N GLY A 482 18.71 33.25 64.25
CA GLY A 482 19.23 33.81 65.49
C GLY A 482 18.39 33.53 66.75
N VAL A 483 17.33 32.73 66.65
CA VAL A 483 16.42 32.44 67.78
C VAL A 483 16.14 30.94 67.88
N ILE A 484 16.28 30.39 69.08
CA ILE A 484 15.81 29.04 69.44
C ILE A 484 14.65 29.22 70.43
N GLU A 485 13.48 28.67 70.10
CA GLU A 485 12.28 28.71 70.95
C GLU A 485 11.84 27.29 71.31
N SER A 486 11.78 27.00 72.61
CA SER A 486 11.25 25.75 73.15
C SER A 486 10.01 26.04 73.98
N GLY A 487 8.84 25.59 73.54
CA GLY A 487 7.54 25.89 74.15
C GLY A 487 6.76 24.63 74.54
N THR A 488 6.13 24.66 75.72
CA THR A 488 5.25 23.59 76.23
C THR A 488 4.22 24.19 77.19
N LEU A 489 3.02 23.61 77.26
CA LEU A 489 1.99 23.96 78.25
C LEU A 489 2.17 23.22 79.58
N GLY A 490 2.97 22.13 79.58
CA GLY A 490 3.28 21.32 80.76
C GLY A 490 4.67 21.60 81.30
N ASP A 491 5.22 20.62 82.03
CA ASP A 491 6.55 20.74 82.61
C ASP A 491 7.66 20.74 81.54
N PHE A 492 8.62 21.66 81.67
CA PHE A 492 9.86 21.65 80.90
C PHE A 492 10.96 20.97 81.70
N VAL A 493 11.10 19.65 81.53
CA VAL A 493 12.05 18.83 82.31
C VAL A 493 13.37 18.66 81.56
N VAL A 494 14.43 19.26 82.07
CA VAL A 494 15.81 19.08 81.58
C VAL A 494 16.58 18.18 82.55
N ARG A 495 16.97 16.98 82.11
CA ARG A 495 17.82 16.06 82.88
C ARG A 495 19.23 16.06 82.30
N SER A 496 20.17 16.73 82.97
CA SER A 496 21.57 16.81 82.53
C SER A 496 22.56 16.67 83.67
N ALA A 497 23.73 16.09 83.40
CA ALA A 497 24.88 16.07 84.31
C ALA A 497 25.62 17.42 84.36
N ASN A 498 25.50 18.26 83.32
CA ASN A 498 26.01 19.63 83.27
C ASN A 498 25.09 20.52 82.41
N PHE A 499 24.79 21.73 82.86
CA PHE A 499 24.03 22.72 82.09
C PHE A 499 24.67 24.08 82.29
N GLU A 500 25.45 24.51 81.30
CA GLU A 500 26.31 25.68 81.39
C GLU A 500 25.89 26.72 80.35
N TYR A 501 25.68 27.96 80.80
CA TYR A 501 25.35 29.08 79.93
C TYR A 501 26.65 29.85 79.62
N VAL A 502 27.26 29.52 78.47
CA VAL A 502 28.55 30.09 78.06
C VAL A 502 28.36 31.53 77.54
N GLN A 503 29.16 32.49 78.01
CA GLN A 503 29.14 33.87 77.49
C GLN A 503 29.78 33.95 76.10
N GLY A 504 29.01 34.39 75.10
CA GLY A 504 29.45 34.61 73.71
C GLY A 504 28.58 33.86 72.71
N ALA A 505 28.18 34.53 71.63
CA ALA A 505 27.40 33.88 70.56
C ALA A 505 28.31 32.98 69.71
N ALA A 506 27.88 31.74 69.48
CA ALA A 506 28.48 30.86 68.48
C ALA A 506 27.63 30.88 67.21
N SER A 507 28.28 30.79 66.04
CA SER A 507 27.60 30.72 64.75
C SER A 507 28.17 29.58 63.93
N MET A 508 27.28 28.80 63.31
CA MET A 508 27.63 27.79 62.32
C MET A 508 26.87 28.11 61.05
N LYS A 509 27.57 28.33 59.93
CA LYS A 509 26.91 28.61 58.66
C LYS A 509 26.25 27.32 58.16
N ALA A 510 24.93 27.35 58.03
CA ALA A 510 24.17 26.32 57.34
C ALA A 510 24.54 26.33 55.84
N ALA A 511 25.41 25.42 55.42
CA ALA A 511 25.74 25.23 54.02
C ALA A 511 24.59 24.44 53.35
N HIS A 512 23.91 25.09 52.41
CA HIS A 512 22.90 24.47 51.56
C HIS A 512 23.45 24.41 50.12
N PRO A 513 23.38 23.27 49.41
CA PRO A 513 23.74 23.24 48.01
C PRO A 513 22.82 24.17 47.22
N ASP A 514 23.39 25.09 46.44
CA ASP A 514 22.63 25.90 45.50
C ASP A 514 21.97 24.96 44.48
N TYR A 515 20.64 24.93 44.43
CA TYR A 515 19.92 24.22 43.39
C TYR A 515 20.33 24.76 42.01
N PRO A 516 20.47 23.89 40.99
CA PRO A 516 20.84 24.32 39.65
C PRO A 516 19.83 25.36 39.14
N ARG A 517 20.23 26.64 39.14
CA ARG A 517 19.47 27.72 38.53
C ARG A 517 19.60 27.60 37.02
N ARG A 518 18.59 27.03 36.36
CA ARG A 518 18.05 27.45 35.05
C ARG A 518 17.04 26.40 34.54
N LEU A 519 15.77 26.81 34.51
CA LEU A 519 14.80 26.27 33.56
C LEU A 519 15.31 26.56 32.14
N SER A 520 15.10 25.64 31.20
CA SER A 520 15.41 25.85 29.78
C SER A 520 14.73 27.12 29.28
N LYS A 521 15.53 28.18 29.08
CA LYS A 521 15.09 29.39 28.41
C LYS A 521 15.06 29.14 26.91
N GLN A 522 13.94 29.42 26.27
CA GLN A 522 13.83 29.42 24.81
C GLN A 522 13.78 30.88 24.33
N PRO A 523 14.58 31.28 23.33
CA PRO A 523 14.50 32.63 22.79
C PRO A 523 13.23 32.78 21.94
N LEU A 524 12.37 33.73 22.30
CA LEU A 524 11.17 34.10 21.55
C LEU A 524 11.37 35.47 20.90
N ARG A 525 11.05 35.59 19.61
CA ARG A 525 11.25 36.82 18.84
C ARG A 525 9.90 37.41 18.46
N LEU A 526 9.59 38.57 19.01
CA LEU A 526 8.45 39.37 18.63
C LEU A 526 8.85 40.37 17.55
N ARG A 527 7.99 40.58 16.55
CA ARG A 527 8.14 41.63 15.55
C ARG A 527 6.92 42.53 15.61
N LEU A 528 7.16 43.84 15.75
CA LEU A 528 6.13 44.84 15.99
C LEU A 528 6.10 45.83 14.82
N PRO A 529 5.28 45.59 13.78
CA PRO A 529 5.13 46.53 12.68
C PRO A 529 4.34 47.77 13.11
N GLN A 530 4.67 48.94 12.57
CA GLN A 530 3.91 50.18 12.83
C GLN A 530 2.54 50.20 12.14
N THR A 531 2.41 49.55 10.98
CA THR A 531 1.14 49.44 10.25
C THR A 531 0.94 48.02 9.72
N PRO A 532 -0.31 47.57 9.52
CA PRO A 532 -0.60 46.22 8.99
C PRO A 532 0.05 45.92 7.63
N ASN A 533 0.39 46.96 6.85
CA ASN A 533 0.88 46.82 5.48
C ASN A 533 2.35 47.24 5.28
N ALA A 534 3.08 47.65 6.34
CA ALA A 534 4.50 47.99 6.26
C ALA A 534 5.33 47.05 7.13
N SER A 535 5.80 45.94 6.55
CA SER A 535 6.60 44.95 7.27
C SER A 535 8.01 45.46 7.64
N GLY A 536 8.50 46.52 7.00
CA GLY A 536 9.85 47.06 7.18
C GLY A 536 10.00 48.17 8.22
N GLU A 537 8.90 48.82 8.64
CA GLU A 537 8.95 49.96 9.56
C GLU A 537 8.53 49.52 10.97
N GLY A 538 9.53 49.37 11.84
CA GLY A 538 9.35 49.07 13.25
C GLY A 538 9.12 50.32 14.09
N TRP A 539 8.65 50.14 15.33
CA TRP A 539 8.54 51.21 16.33
C TRP A 539 9.91 51.67 16.86
N ALA A 540 10.82 52.04 15.97
CA ALA A 540 12.19 52.43 16.31
C ALA A 540 12.18 53.62 17.29
N GLY A 541 12.93 53.49 18.38
CA GLY A 541 12.99 54.50 19.43
C GLY A 541 11.84 54.48 20.42
N MET A 542 10.84 53.59 20.27
CA MET A 542 9.69 53.50 21.17
C MET A 542 10.03 52.75 22.47
N PRO A 543 9.91 53.38 23.65
CA PRO A 543 10.09 52.68 24.90
C PRO A 543 8.93 51.73 25.19
N TYR A 544 9.24 50.62 25.84
CA TYR A 544 8.30 49.56 26.16
C TYR A 544 8.52 48.99 27.57
N THR A 545 7.44 48.43 28.12
CA THR A 545 7.45 47.58 29.30
C THR A 545 6.84 46.24 28.93
N LEU A 546 7.60 45.15 29.10
CA LEU A 546 7.14 43.77 28.95
C LEU A 546 6.86 43.19 30.33
N LYS A 547 5.65 42.66 30.53
CA LYS A 547 5.22 41.91 31.70
C LYS A 547 5.02 40.43 31.33
N ALA A 548 5.43 39.50 32.17
CA ALA A 548 5.10 38.08 32.09
C ALA A 548 4.12 37.77 33.23
N ASP A 549 2.94 37.22 32.91
CA ASP A 549 1.90 36.90 33.90
C ASP A 549 1.59 38.06 34.87
N GLY A 550 1.62 39.31 34.37
CA GLY A 550 1.35 40.54 35.12
C GLY A 550 2.56 41.19 35.81
N VAL A 551 3.72 40.52 35.86
CA VAL A 551 4.93 41.02 36.51
C VAL A 551 5.89 41.61 35.46
N PRO A 552 6.41 42.85 35.62
CA PRO A 552 7.39 43.42 34.70
C PRO A 552 8.67 42.57 34.67
N VAL A 553 9.03 42.08 33.48
CA VAL A 553 10.21 41.23 33.24
C VAL A 553 11.28 41.90 32.38
N GLN A 554 10.92 42.91 31.60
CA GLN A 554 11.86 43.64 30.75
C GLN A 554 11.35 45.04 30.43
N GLN A 555 12.23 46.04 30.45
CA GLN A 555 11.98 47.40 29.98
C GLN A 555 13.10 47.80 29.04
N GLY A 556 12.79 48.59 28.02
CA GLY A 556 13.79 49.04 27.06
C GLY A 556 13.20 49.91 25.97
N VAL A 557 14.01 50.18 24.95
CA VAL A 557 13.64 50.93 23.75
C VAL A 557 13.76 50.02 22.55
N LEU A 558 12.72 49.99 21.71
CA LEU A 558 12.74 49.18 20.50
C LEU A 558 13.78 49.73 19.51
N ASP A 559 14.57 48.83 18.96
CA ASP A 559 15.58 49.16 17.97
C ASP A 559 14.95 49.41 16.57
N GLY A 560 15.80 49.83 15.62
CA GLY A 560 15.40 50.04 14.23
C GLY A 560 14.86 48.81 13.50
N SER A 561 15.01 47.61 14.07
CA SER A 561 14.51 46.35 13.49
C SER A 561 13.05 46.05 13.87
N GLY A 562 12.51 46.77 14.88
CA GLY A 562 11.16 46.55 15.40
C GLY A 562 10.99 45.18 16.06
N GLN A 563 12.09 44.58 16.52
CA GLN A 563 12.09 43.25 17.11
C GLN A 563 12.40 43.29 18.59
N LEU A 564 11.76 42.38 19.32
CA LEU A 564 11.98 42.19 20.75
C LEU A 564 12.30 40.72 21.00
N MET A 565 13.48 40.47 21.57
CA MET A 565 13.90 39.15 22.02
C MET A 565 13.46 38.96 23.48
N ILE A 566 12.77 37.86 23.73
CA ILE A 566 12.29 37.44 25.06
C ILE A 566 12.95 36.12 25.43
N ASP A 567 13.53 36.06 26.62
CA ASP A 567 13.92 34.79 27.24
C ASP A 567 12.67 34.08 27.78
N HIS A 568 12.03 33.26 26.95
CA HIS A 568 10.81 32.56 27.33
C HIS A 568 11.08 31.43 28.33
N GLN A 569 10.29 31.38 29.40
CA GLN A 569 10.26 30.28 30.35
C GLN A 569 9.03 29.41 30.07
N VAL A 570 9.23 28.10 29.96
CA VAL A 570 8.18 27.11 29.60
C VAL A 570 6.92 27.19 30.49
N VAL A 571 7.04 27.74 31.70
CA VAL A 571 5.92 27.89 32.66
C VAL A 571 5.10 29.18 32.48
N THR A 572 5.56 30.16 31.69
CA THR A 572 4.88 31.44 31.50
C THR A 572 3.62 31.28 30.66
N ARG A 573 2.47 31.77 31.16
CA ARG A 573 1.15 31.60 30.51
C ARG A 573 0.84 32.71 29.49
N GLY A 574 1.41 33.90 29.68
CA GLY A 574 1.27 34.98 28.72
C GLY A 574 2.23 36.15 28.95
N TYR A 575 2.44 36.94 27.89
CA TYR A 575 3.16 38.21 27.96
C TYR A 575 2.24 39.38 27.66
N GLN A 576 2.46 40.51 28.32
CA GLN A 576 1.87 41.79 28.00
C GLN A 576 2.96 42.79 27.69
N LEU A 577 2.98 43.30 26.46
CA LEU A 577 3.90 44.36 26.04
C LEU A 577 3.13 45.67 25.94
N THR A 578 3.55 46.68 26.71
CA THR A 578 2.96 48.03 26.68
C THR A 578 3.98 49.03 26.15
N LEU A 579 3.63 49.72 25.08
CA LEU A 579 4.39 50.84 24.52
C LEU A 579 3.97 52.15 25.20
N VAL A 580 4.90 53.10 25.32
CA VAL A 580 4.64 54.40 25.98
C VAL A 580 3.52 55.21 25.32
N ASN A 581 3.30 55.03 24.02
CA ASN A 581 2.21 55.69 23.29
C ASN A 581 0.81 55.13 23.57
N GLY A 582 0.67 54.19 24.52
CA GLY A 582 -0.60 53.59 24.93
C GLY A 582 -1.01 52.33 24.18
N VAL A 583 -0.22 51.91 23.19
CA VAL A 583 -0.44 50.65 22.47
C VAL A 583 -0.01 49.47 23.32
N SER A 584 -0.87 48.46 23.49
CA SER A 584 -0.56 47.24 24.24
C SER A 584 -0.84 45.98 23.42
N TYR A 585 0.05 45.00 23.57
CA TYR A 585 -0.06 43.67 22.96
C TYR A 585 -0.21 42.63 24.07
N GLN A 586 -1.28 41.83 23.97
CA GLN A 586 -1.48 40.65 24.81
C GLN A 586 -1.07 39.42 24.00
N LEU A 587 -0.08 38.70 24.50
CA LEU A 587 0.58 37.57 23.86
C LEU A 587 0.28 36.33 24.70
N PRO A 588 -0.88 35.67 24.52
CA PRO A 588 -1.13 34.39 25.16
C PRO A 588 -0.09 33.36 24.68
N VAL A 589 0.42 32.55 25.60
CA VAL A 589 1.21 31.35 25.29
C VAL A 589 0.28 30.14 25.48
N PRO A 590 -0.55 29.79 24.48
CA PRO A 590 -1.51 28.71 24.62
C PRO A 590 -0.80 27.35 24.64
N THR A 591 -1.19 26.47 25.57
CA THR A 591 -0.83 25.05 25.54
C THR A 591 -1.59 24.28 24.46
N GLU A 592 -2.73 24.80 24.00
CA GLU A 592 -3.57 24.21 22.95
C GLU A 592 -4.10 25.30 22.00
N TYR A 593 -3.91 25.11 20.70
CA TYR A 593 -4.44 26.02 19.67
C TYR A 593 -5.86 25.59 19.28
N ARG A 594 -6.78 26.55 19.22
CA ARG A 594 -8.19 26.30 18.82
C ARG A 594 -8.36 25.87 17.36
N ASN A 595 -7.33 25.97 16.51
CA ASN A 595 -7.35 25.62 15.10
C ASN A 595 -6.01 24.97 14.68
N ALA A 596 -6.07 23.75 14.16
CA ALA A 596 -4.89 22.95 13.79
C ALA A 596 -4.09 23.53 12.61
N GLU A 597 -4.73 24.21 11.64
CA GLU A 597 -3.99 24.84 10.53
C GLU A 597 -3.17 26.05 11.00
N GLN A 598 -3.73 26.85 11.91
CA GLN A 598 -3.00 27.98 12.51
C GLN A 598 -1.90 27.52 13.47
N ALA A 599 -2.05 26.34 14.09
CA ALA A 599 -1.03 25.74 14.94
C ALA A 599 0.28 25.47 14.18
N HIS A 600 0.21 25.09 12.89
CA HIS A 600 1.41 24.87 12.07
C HIS A 600 2.21 26.16 11.82
N LEU A 601 1.54 27.30 11.63
CA LEU A 601 2.21 28.61 11.47
C LEU A 601 2.69 29.16 12.81
N ALA A 602 1.88 29.02 13.86
CA ALA A 602 2.21 29.42 15.22
C ALA A 602 3.42 28.64 15.78
N ASN A 603 3.49 27.33 15.57
CA ASN A 603 4.65 26.50 15.96
C ASN A 603 5.94 26.82 15.18
N ARG A 604 5.83 27.57 14.07
CA ARG A 604 6.98 28.11 13.32
C ARG A 604 7.32 29.55 13.74
N GLY A 605 6.72 30.05 14.82
CA GLY A 605 6.98 31.37 15.40
C GLY A 605 6.20 32.52 14.75
N LEU A 606 5.19 32.23 13.93
CA LEU A 606 4.36 33.25 13.28
C LEU A 606 3.01 33.34 14.01
N HIS A 607 2.97 34.15 15.06
CA HIS A 607 1.75 34.46 15.78
C HIS A 607 1.21 35.82 15.34
N ASN A 608 -0.09 35.90 15.03
CA ASN A 608 -0.77 37.17 14.82
C ASN A 608 -1.56 37.52 16.07
N HIS A 609 -1.23 38.65 16.70
CA HIS A 609 -1.89 39.12 17.91
C HIS A 609 -2.58 40.45 17.63
N PRO A 610 -3.85 40.60 18.04
CA PRO A 610 -4.55 41.86 17.89
C PRO A 610 -3.94 42.92 18.81
N VAL A 611 -3.72 44.11 18.26
CA VAL A 611 -3.38 45.30 19.02
C VAL A 611 -4.59 45.72 19.84
N GLN A 612 -4.39 46.06 21.11
CA GLN A 612 -5.40 46.69 21.93
C GLN A 612 -4.88 48.01 22.49
N THR A 613 -5.74 49.00 22.60
CA THR A 613 -5.48 50.21 23.40
C THR A 613 -5.54 49.84 24.86
N ASN A 614 -4.48 50.11 25.63
CA ASN A 614 -4.45 49.82 27.05
C ASN A 614 -5.41 50.77 27.80
N ALA A 615 -6.34 50.22 28.57
CA ALA A 615 -7.29 51.00 29.36
C ALA A 615 -6.62 51.84 30.46
N GLU A 616 -5.42 51.47 30.90
CA GLU A 616 -4.67 52.17 31.96
C GLU A 616 -3.81 53.34 31.44
N VAL A 617 -3.63 53.49 30.12
CA VAL A 617 -2.85 54.61 29.57
C VAL A 617 -3.80 55.73 29.20
N ASN A 618 -3.87 56.75 30.06
CA ASN A 618 -4.62 57.97 29.79
C ASN A 618 -4.21 58.54 28.43
N THR A 619 -5.20 58.87 27.60
CA THR A 619 -4.96 59.65 26.38
C THR A 619 -4.37 61.00 26.82
N PRO A 620 -3.16 61.36 26.35
CA PRO A 620 -2.49 62.55 26.82
C PRO A 620 -3.34 63.78 26.53
N SER A 621 -3.62 64.58 27.57
CA SER A 621 -4.45 65.78 27.47
C SER A 621 -3.73 66.93 26.77
N ALA A 622 -2.39 66.87 26.70
CA ALA A 622 -1.55 67.82 26.00
C ALA A 622 -0.38 67.12 25.28
N HIS A 623 0.13 67.73 24.20
CA HIS A 623 1.23 67.20 23.38
C HIS A 623 2.57 67.01 24.15
N THR A 624 2.67 67.56 25.36
CA THR A 624 3.84 67.51 26.25
C THR A 624 3.91 66.26 27.11
N ASP A 625 2.78 65.58 27.37
CA ASP A 625 2.70 64.45 28.31
C ASP A 625 3.48 63.22 27.78
N ASN A 626 3.40 62.97 26.47
CA ASN A 626 4.16 61.91 25.82
C ASN A 626 5.69 62.13 25.89
N ARG A 627 6.14 63.39 25.91
CA ARG A 627 7.58 63.72 26.04
C ARG A 627 8.08 63.45 27.46
N ALA A 628 7.28 63.74 28.48
CA ALA A 628 7.65 63.47 29.87
C ALA A 628 7.75 61.97 30.15
N LEU A 629 6.81 61.16 29.64
CA LEU A 629 6.86 59.71 29.74
C LEU A 629 8.06 59.12 28.99
N TYR A 630 8.38 59.65 27.81
CA TYR A 630 9.59 59.27 27.06
C TYR A 630 10.87 59.56 27.83
N ALA A 631 10.96 60.74 28.48
CA ALA A 631 12.13 61.15 29.25
C ALA A 631 12.34 60.28 30.50
N ILE A 632 11.27 60.01 31.26
CA ILE A 632 11.33 59.16 32.46
C ILE A 632 11.85 57.75 32.13
N GLN A 633 11.47 57.21 30.96
CA GLN A 633 11.84 55.86 30.56
C GLN A 633 13.22 55.77 29.87
N MET A 634 13.72 56.87 29.31
CA MET A 634 15.07 56.96 28.72
C MET A 634 16.16 57.26 29.75
N ASP A 635 15.89 58.15 30.72
CA ASP A 635 16.93 58.63 31.65
C ASP A 635 17.04 57.78 32.93
N GLY A 636 16.10 56.85 33.16
CA GLY A 636 15.98 56.13 34.43
C GLY A 636 15.65 57.08 35.60
N PRO A 637 15.23 56.56 36.77
CA PRO A 637 14.96 57.41 37.91
C PRO A 637 16.28 58.05 38.38
N ASN A 638 16.42 59.36 38.15
CA ASN A 638 17.52 60.14 38.70
C ASN A 638 17.54 59.99 40.23
N HIS A 639 18.58 59.32 40.72
CA HIS A 639 19.06 59.42 42.10
C HIS A 639 19.53 60.87 42.33
N ASN A 640 18.70 61.72 42.92
CA ASN A 640 19.20 62.89 43.61
C ASN A 640 19.35 62.55 45.09
N LYS A 641 20.63 62.52 45.51
CA LYS A 641 21.10 62.53 46.88
C LYS A 641 20.69 63.83 47.58
N GLU A 642 20.51 63.69 48.89
CA GLU A 642 20.44 64.74 49.91
C GLU A 642 21.64 65.70 49.88
N GLU A 643 21.39 66.97 50.26
CA GLU A 643 22.14 67.82 51.22
C GLU A 643 21.54 69.27 51.13
N THR A 644 20.80 69.81 52.10
CA THR A 644 21.08 70.46 53.41
C THR A 644 20.88 72.00 53.34
N GLU A 645 20.32 72.58 54.41
CA GLU A 645 20.12 74.02 54.75
C GLU A 645 19.01 74.75 53.97
N GLN A 646 18.00 75.42 54.56
CA GLN A 646 17.70 75.91 55.91
C GLN A 646 16.27 75.51 56.31
#